data_AF-A0A059E6E3-F1
#
_entry.id   AF-A0A059E6E3-F1
#
_cell.length_a   1.000
_cell.length_b   1.000
_cell.length_c   1.000
_cell.angle_alpha   90.00
_cell.angle_beta   90.00
_cell.angle_gamma   90.00
#
_symmetry.space_group_name_H-M   'P 1'
#
loop_
_entity.id
_entity.type
_entity.pdbx_description
1 polymer ?
#
loop_
_entity_poly.entity_id
_entity_poly.type
_entity_poly.pdbx_seq_one_letter_code
_entity_poly.pdbx_strand_id
1 'polypeptide(L)'
;MKALNAKVSATRRKLTVYAFFKALWPFLTFVAIFLAIALAGVIDRMGSAMAAVATILFLGGSILFILQGGRRYTPVSREDAARLLDRQSDLRPVSSLTDRPASASRGSQKLWQKHRLRLLKEAQRLKLPSLSREWSRLDPYWMRAVLPALLVLMGVFAGTDASARLHRALFPDYGALVGADGMVVEAWITPPEHTGRAPIFLTPELQNVRVPEGSEVTLRTEAHSAPKLVLKGEATRKQKFEPTPDGAFEARARIMEDTRLSVNWWGERASWRLLTSPDEAPEARFVKAPEMGRQDRTEISWSISDDYGVSALELRITLQTPNPAAPNEADHVAVPLSGAAPTSAEDITQLDLTRHRWAGMPVTLRLVATDGAGQTGLSEPVDFKLPEKLFLDPIARVAQEVRVTVLREPRDYAELAKNEDALRQDALNVTASNRLGTAPPDIQKAALMLDAMTYKGERYIRDQGVYLTFRTAKGILDAAATKDEAEQVDPLLWALALRAEYGSAADALRRLEAARRALEQALRDGASEGEIKQRMEAFRDAANEYLAANPPAANADGSGSDVRWARSRRAGFRRHAECAAGPHGDRRNGPGPAAVVRHHEHAAESRIPAGSVRLGWHAGHARSASRWRTGRPAARRTGTDRCHAASVGNPAGTAPAE
;
A
#
# COMPACT_ATOMS: atom_id res chain seq x y z
N MET A 1 22.56 -52.71 63.49
CA MET A 1 21.78 -51.54 63.04
C MET A 1 21.76 -51.35 61.52
N LYS A 2 22.87 -51.03 60.81
CA LYS A 2 22.85 -50.73 59.35
C LYS A 2 22.04 -51.75 58.51
N ALA A 3 22.32 -53.05 58.63
CA ALA A 3 21.58 -54.11 57.93
C ALA A 3 20.08 -54.18 58.26
N LEU A 4 19.66 -53.83 59.48
CA LEU A 4 18.24 -53.81 59.86
C LEU A 4 17.51 -52.64 59.20
N ASN A 5 18.13 -51.45 59.18
CA ASN A 5 17.61 -50.31 58.44
C ASN A 5 17.48 -50.60 56.94
N ALA A 6 18.40 -51.38 56.36
CA ALA A 6 18.29 -51.85 54.98
C ALA A 6 17.12 -52.82 54.75
N LYS A 7 16.87 -53.77 55.66
CA LYS A 7 15.67 -54.64 55.60
C LYS A 7 14.37 -53.82 55.70
N VAL A 8 14.31 -52.84 56.59
CA VAL A 8 13.15 -51.94 56.75
C VAL A 8 12.95 -51.06 55.51
N SER A 9 14.00 -50.47 54.94
CA SER A 9 13.88 -49.63 53.74
C SER A 9 13.53 -50.43 52.48
N ALA A 10 14.07 -51.64 52.32
CA ALA A 10 13.69 -52.56 51.24
C ALA A 10 12.24 -53.03 51.37
N THR A 11 11.78 -53.30 52.60
CA THR A 11 10.37 -53.64 52.88
C THR A 11 9.44 -52.46 52.59
N ARG A 12 9.82 -51.23 52.99
CA ARG A 12 9.10 -50.00 52.65
C ARG A 12 9.02 -49.82 51.13
N ARG A 13 10.13 -49.99 50.39
CA ARG A 13 10.16 -49.91 48.91
C ARG A 13 9.18 -50.89 48.25
N LYS A 14 9.17 -52.17 48.69
CA LYS A 14 8.20 -53.17 48.20
C LYS A 14 6.76 -52.74 48.46
N LEU A 15 6.46 -52.24 49.66
CA LEU A 15 5.13 -51.77 50.03
C LEU A 15 4.71 -50.48 49.31
N THR A 16 5.61 -49.52 49.07
CA THR A 16 5.29 -48.30 48.30
C THR A 16 5.00 -48.62 46.84
N VAL A 17 5.74 -49.57 46.23
CA VAL A 17 5.43 -50.04 44.87
C VAL A 17 4.06 -50.72 44.84
N TYR A 18 3.76 -51.63 45.78
CA TYR A 18 2.44 -52.25 45.86
C TYR A 18 1.31 -51.22 46.11
N ALA A 19 1.51 -50.22 46.97
CA ALA A 19 0.53 -49.17 47.24
C ALA A 19 0.30 -48.25 46.01
N PHE A 20 1.37 -47.89 45.28
CA PHE A 20 1.29 -47.15 44.03
C PHE A 20 0.49 -47.92 42.98
N PHE A 21 0.85 -49.18 42.72
CA PHE A 21 0.12 -50.02 41.77
C PHE A 21 -1.32 -50.25 42.21
N LYS A 22 -1.59 -50.54 43.49
CA LYS A 22 -2.97 -50.68 44.03
C LYS A 22 -3.83 -49.42 43.78
N ALA A 23 -3.24 -48.24 43.91
CA ALA A 23 -3.94 -46.97 43.71
C ALA A 23 -4.21 -46.68 42.23
N LEU A 24 -3.17 -46.80 41.39
CA LEU A 24 -3.19 -46.40 39.97
C LEU A 24 -3.47 -47.56 38.99
N TRP A 25 -3.85 -48.74 39.49
CA TRP A 25 -4.16 -49.91 38.66
C TRP A 25 -5.15 -49.62 37.50
N PRO A 26 -6.28 -48.93 37.74
CA PRO A 26 -7.24 -48.65 36.67
C PRO A 26 -6.66 -47.69 35.62
N PHE A 27 -5.87 -46.69 36.05
CA PHE A 27 -5.21 -45.74 35.17
C PHE A 27 -4.19 -46.43 34.26
N LEU A 28 -3.29 -47.24 34.83
CA LEU A 28 -2.27 -47.96 34.06
C LEU A 28 -2.91 -48.95 33.06
N THR A 29 -3.99 -49.63 33.47
CA THR A 29 -4.78 -50.52 32.59
C THR A 29 -5.42 -49.73 31.45
N PHE A 30 -6.08 -48.62 31.75
CA PHE A 30 -6.77 -47.78 30.77
C PHE A 30 -5.80 -47.16 29.73
N VAL A 31 -4.66 -46.64 30.19
CA VAL A 31 -3.61 -46.12 29.30
C VAL A 31 -3.01 -47.23 28.42
N ALA A 32 -2.72 -48.41 28.97
CA ALA A 32 -2.18 -49.51 28.17
C ALA A 32 -3.17 -50.00 27.10
N ILE A 33 -4.48 -50.02 27.39
CA ILE A 33 -5.51 -50.36 26.41
C ILE A 33 -5.58 -49.30 25.30
N PHE A 34 -5.61 -48.01 25.63
CA PHE A 34 -5.62 -46.93 24.64
C PHE A 34 -4.37 -46.97 23.74
N LEU A 35 -3.19 -47.14 24.32
CA LEU A 35 -1.92 -47.24 23.58
C LEU A 35 -1.90 -48.47 22.65
N ALA A 36 -2.47 -49.61 23.06
CA ALA A 36 -2.58 -50.79 22.20
C ALA A 36 -3.52 -50.55 21.01
N ILE A 37 -4.66 -49.89 21.24
CA ILE A 37 -5.64 -49.51 20.20
C ILE A 37 -5.05 -48.51 19.20
N ALA A 38 -4.24 -47.56 19.69
CA ALA A 38 -3.50 -46.60 18.87
C ALA A 38 -2.45 -47.29 17.98
N LEU A 39 -1.57 -48.12 18.56
CA LEU A 39 -0.53 -48.85 17.82
C LEU A 39 -1.11 -49.83 16.79
N ALA A 40 -2.21 -50.51 17.13
CA ALA A 40 -2.96 -51.35 16.20
C ALA A 40 -3.54 -50.60 14.99
N GLY A 41 -3.52 -49.26 14.98
CA GLY A 41 -4.03 -48.44 13.88
C GLY A 41 -5.57 -48.42 13.80
N VAL A 42 -6.26 -48.65 14.92
CA VAL A 42 -7.73 -48.57 14.95
C VAL A 42 -8.18 -47.11 14.79
N ILE A 43 -7.54 -46.19 15.51
CA ILE A 43 -7.85 -44.75 15.49
C ILE A 43 -7.63 -44.17 14.08
N ASP A 44 -6.56 -44.58 13.39
CA ASP A 44 -6.25 -44.22 11.99
C ASP A 44 -7.36 -44.58 10.99
N ARG A 45 -8.20 -45.57 11.31
CA ARG A 45 -9.32 -46.04 10.46
C ARG A 45 -10.65 -45.39 10.82
N MET A 46 -10.70 -44.60 11.88
CA MET A 46 -11.88 -43.83 12.29
C MET A 46 -11.85 -42.48 11.56
N GLY A 47 -13.03 -41.90 11.33
CA GLY A 47 -13.10 -40.51 10.87
C GLY A 47 -12.40 -39.57 11.87
N SER A 48 -11.77 -38.53 11.35
CA SER A 48 -11.16 -37.40 12.05
C SER A 48 -11.87 -37.01 13.37
N ALA A 49 -13.17 -36.70 13.30
CA ALA A 49 -14.00 -36.35 14.44
C ALA A 49 -14.12 -37.48 15.47
N MET A 50 -14.26 -38.74 15.04
CA MET A 50 -14.34 -39.91 15.92
C MET A 50 -13.01 -40.19 16.63
N ALA A 51 -11.87 -39.97 15.96
CA ALA A 51 -10.56 -40.01 16.58
C ALA A 51 -10.42 -38.93 17.68
N ALA A 52 -10.86 -37.70 17.40
CA ALA A 52 -10.89 -36.62 18.39
C ALA A 52 -11.79 -36.93 19.60
N VAL A 53 -12.99 -37.49 19.39
CA VAL A 53 -13.86 -37.96 20.51
C VAL A 53 -13.17 -39.04 21.33
N ALA A 54 -12.56 -40.05 20.70
CA ALA A 54 -11.85 -41.12 21.40
C ALA A 54 -10.71 -40.58 22.28
N THR A 55 -9.95 -39.60 21.80
CA THR A 55 -8.86 -38.98 22.55
C THR A 55 -9.37 -38.06 23.68
N ILE A 56 -10.49 -37.35 23.50
CA ILE A 56 -11.14 -36.58 24.57
C ILE A 56 -11.65 -37.52 25.69
N LEU A 57 -12.27 -38.65 25.33
CA LEU A 57 -12.70 -39.67 26.29
C LEU A 57 -11.49 -40.30 27.02
N PHE A 58 -10.38 -40.52 26.32
CA PHE A 58 -9.13 -40.97 26.93
C PHE A 58 -8.53 -39.94 27.90
N LEU A 59 -8.52 -38.66 27.57
CA LEU A 59 -8.02 -37.60 28.46
C LEU A 59 -8.92 -37.44 29.70
N GLY A 60 -10.24 -37.39 29.51
CA GLY A 60 -11.21 -37.29 30.62
C GLY A 60 -11.17 -38.52 31.53
N GLY A 61 -11.14 -39.73 30.96
CA GLY A 61 -11.00 -40.98 31.71
C GLY A 61 -9.67 -41.05 32.47
N SER A 62 -8.57 -40.60 31.86
CA SER A 62 -7.26 -40.54 32.51
C SER A 62 -7.26 -39.62 33.73
N ILE A 63 -7.81 -38.41 33.60
CA ILE A 63 -7.96 -37.46 34.72
C ILE A 63 -8.81 -38.09 35.84
N LEU A 64 -9.94 -38.71 35.49
CA LEU A 64 -10.83 -39.38 36.45
C LEU A 64 -10.12 -40.52 37.20
N PHE A 65 -9.37 -41.38 36.51
CA PHE A 65 -8.63 -42.47 37.15
C PHE A 65 -7.42 -41.98 37.96
N ILE A 66 -6.74 -40.90 37.56
CA ILE A 66 -5.68 -40.27 38.36
C ILE A 66 -6.27 -39.69 39.65
N LEU A 67 -7.41 -38.99 39.60
CA LEU A 67 -8.09 -38.44 40.78
C LEU A 67 -8.60 -39.54 41.72
N GLN A 68 -9.17 -40.63 41.18
CA GLN A 68 -9.53 -41.81 41.98
C GLN A 68 -8.29 -42.48 42.59
N GLY A 69 -7.20 -42.60 41.85
CA GLY A 69 -5.93 -43.16 42.31
C GLY A 69 -5.33 -42.33 43.45
N GLY A 70 -5.25 -41.01 43.31
CA GLY A 70 -4.81 -40.10 44.36
C GLY A 70 -5.64 -40.22 45.64
N ARG A 71 -6.98 -40.30 45.53
CA ARG A 71 -7.89 -40.53 46.67
C ARG A 71 -7.73 -41.93 47.30
N ARG A 72 -7.23 -42.93 46.57
CA ARG A 72 -6.97 -44.30 47.06
C ARG A 72 -5.53 -44.51 47.54
N TYR A 73 -4.62 -43.58 47.29
CA TYR A 73 -3.20 -43.73 47.61
C TYR A 73 -2.91 -43.44 49.09
N THR A 74 -2.73 -44.49 49.87
CA THR A 74 -2.26 -44.41 51.26
C THR A 74 -0.72 -44.41 51.30
N PRO A 75 -0.05 -43.33 51.73
CA PRO A 75 1.41 -43.27 51.76
C PRO A 75 1.99 -44.21 52.83
N VAL A 76 2.89 -45.11 52.45
CA VAL A 76 3.44 -46.11 53.36
C VAL A 76 4.51 -45.50 54.28
N SER A 77 4.28 -45.57 55.59
CA SER A 77 5.20 -45.09 56.60
C SER A 77 6.42 -46.01 56.78
N ARG A 78 7.41 -45.59 57.59
CA ARG A 78 8.49 -46.48 58.03
C ARG A 78 7.98 -47.52 59.05
N GLU A 79 6.95 -47.17 59.81
CA GLU A 79 6.35 -48.01 60.84
C GLU A 79 5.55 -49.16 60.26
N ASP A 80 4.87 -48.99 59.12
CA ASP A 80 4.19 -50.09 58.42
C ASP A 80 5.17 -51.18 57.98
N ALA A 81 6.33 -50.77 57.45
CA ALA A 81 7.41 -51.68 57.09
C ALA A 81 8.06 -52.36 58.31
N ALA A 82 8.15 -51.66 59.45
CA ALA A 82 8.60 -52.25 60.72
C ALA A 82 7.58 -53.27 61.27
N ARG A 83 6.29 -52.88 61.37
CA ARG A 83 5.18 -53.73 61.81
C ARG A 83 5.03 -55.00 60.97
N LEU A 84 5.29 -54.93 59.65
CA LEU A 84 5.25 -56.11 58.78
C LEU A 84 6.45 -57.05 58.97
N LEU A 85 7.63 -56.52 59.31
CA LEU A 85 8.79 -57.34 59.68
C LEU A 85 8.61 -57.97 61.07
N ASP A 86 8.08 -57.22 62.04
CA ASP A 86 7.86 -57.68 63.41
C ASP A 86 6.82 -58.81 63.51
N ARG A 87 5.90 -58.94 62.56
CA ARG A 87 4.98 -60.09 62.47
C ARG A 87 5.68 -61.45 62.22
N GLN A 88 6.99 -61.48 61.99
CA GLN A 88 7.77 -62.71 61.83
C GLN A 88 8.36 -63.25 63.15
N SER A 89 8.24 -62.53 64.26
CA SER A 89 8.80 -62.95 65.56
C SER A 89 8.01 -62.34 66.71
N ASP A 90 7.65 -63.16 67.70
CA ASP A 90 6.90 -62.73 68.89
C ASP A 90 7.63 -61.64 69.69
N LEU A 91 8.96 -61.57 69.55
CA LEU A 91 9.83 -60.57 70.17
C LEU A 91 9.85 -59.20 69.47
N ARG A 92 9.11 -59.03 68.35
CA ARG A 92 8.95 -57.76 67.59
C ARG A 92 10.23 -56.90 67.49
N PRO A 93 11.35 -57.46 66.99
CA PRO A 93 12.68 -56.91 67.21
C PRO A 93 12.98 -55.59 66.49
N VAL A 94 12.15 -55.10 65.56
CA VAL A 94 12.31 -53.77 64.96
C VAL A 94 11.76 -52.68 65.88
N SER A 95 10.52 -52.82 66.35
CA SER A 95 9.90 -51.85 67.27
C SER A 95 10.47 -51.93 68.68
N SER A 96 10.72 -53.13 69.22
CA SER A 96 11.35 -53.29 70.54
C SER A 96 12.82 -52.85 70.58
N LEU A 97 13.50 -52.66 69.45
CA LEU A 97 14.84 -52.03 69.41
C LEU A 97 14.84 -50.49 69.44
N THR A 98 13.67 -49.85 69.29
CA THR A 98 13.49 -48.40 69.49
C THR A 98 13.01 -48.03 70.90
N ASP A 99 12.60 -49.01 71.69
CA ASP A 99 12.09 -48.85 73.05
C ASP A 99 13.20 -48.58 74.10
N ARG A 100 12.81 -48.24 75.34
CA ARG A 100 13.71 -47.92 76.46
C ARG A 100 13.22 -48.58 77.76
N PRO A 101 14.12 -49.02 78.66
CA PRO A 101 13.70 -49.61 79.93
C PRO A 101 13.02 -48.56 80.83
N ALA A 102 11.85 -48.91 81.38
CA ALA A 102 11.03 -48.03 82.23
C ALA A 102 11.69 -47.62 83.57
N SER A 103 12.81 -48.25 83.95
CA SER A 103 13.62 -47.87 85.11
C SER A 103 15.09 -47.77 84.72
N ALA A 104 15.74 -46.70 85.16
CA ALA A 104 17.16 -46.45 84.93
C ALA A 104 18.10 -47.29 85.82
N SER A 105 17.57 -48.14 86.71
CA SER A 105 18.36 -48.91 87.69
C SER A 105 19.41 -49.82 87.04
N ARG A 106 20.55 -50.04 87.72
CA ARG A 106 21.64 -50.92 87.24
C ARG A 106 21.15 -52.34 86.90
N GLY A 107 20.20 -52.88 87.68
CA GLY A 107 19.58 -54.19 87.42
C GLY A 107 18.74 -54.20 86.14
N SER A 108 17.85 -53.21 85.97
CA SER A 108 17.03 -53.04 84.78
C SER A 108 17.89 -52.85 83.52
N GLN A 109 18.98 -52.08 83.60
CA GLN A 109 19.92 -51.92 82.49
C GLN A 109 20.61 -53.22 82.08
N LYS A 110 21.05 -54.05 83.05
CA LYS A 110 21.70 -55.35 82.77
C LYS A 110 20.73 -56.34 82.11
N LEU A 111 19.46 -56.36 82.53
CA LEU A 111 18.40 -57.13 81.89
C LEU A 111 18.10 -56.61 80.47
N TRP A 112 18.03 -55.28 80.30
CA TRP A 112 17.82 -54.63 78.99
C TRP A 112 18.95 -54.96 78.00
N GLN A 113 20.22 -54.96 78.42
CA GLN A 113 21.34 -55.38 77.58
C GLN A 113 21.19 -56.84 77.12
N LYS A 114 20.85 -57.77 78.03
CA LYS A 114 20.60 -59.20 77.70
C LYS A 114 19.33 -59.41 76.85
N HIS A 115 18.36 -58.50 76.90
CA HIS A 115 17.20 -58.50 76.00
C HIS A 115 17.58 -57.95 74.61
N ARG A 116 18.23 -56.78 74.54
CA ARG A 116 18.72 -56.15 73.31
C ARG A 116 19.63 -57.05 72.48
N LEU A 117 20.49 -57.85 73.12
CA LEU A 117 21.30 -58.87 72.44
C LEU A 117 20.46 -59.99 71.81
N ARG A 118 19.38 -60.43 72.48
CA ARG A 118 18.41 -61.39 71.91
C ARG A 118 17.67 -60.77 70.72
N LEU A 119 17.16 -59.54 70.86
CA LEU A 119 16.51 -58.82 69.76
C LEU A 119 17.43 -58.64 68.53
N LEU A 120 18.71 -58.33 68.75
CA LEU A 120 19.69 -58.19 67.66
C LEU A 120 19.98 -59.52 66.95
N LYS A 121 20.04 -60.64 67.68
CA LYS A 121 20.21 -61.99 67.10
C LYS A 121 18.97 -62.39 66.28
N GLU A 122 17.77 -62.03 66.73
CA GLU A 122 16.53 -62.33 66.02
C GLU A 122 16.30 -61.41 64.81
N ALA A 123 16.69 -60.13 64.91
CA ALA A 123 16.68 -59.18 63.80
C ALA A 123 17.56 -59.62 62.61
N GLN A 124 18.61 -60.42 62.85
CA GLN A 124 19.40 -61.04 61.78
C GLN A 124 18.60 -62.09 61.01
N ARG A 125 17.73 -62.86 61.68
CA ARG A 125 16.92 -63.96 61.10
C ARG A 125 15.72 -63.49 60.26
N LEU A 126 15.18 -62.30 60.53
CA LEU A 126 14.07 -61.70 59.76
C LEU A 126 14.31 -61.78 58.23
N LYS A 127 13.34 -62.33 57.49
CA LYS A 127 13.36 -62.38 56.01
C LYS A 127 12.64 -61.15 55.44
N LEU A 128 12.92 -60.77 54.20
CA LEU A 128 12.08 -59.77 53.52
C LEU A 128 10.74 -60.42 53.18
N PRO A 129 9.59 -59.78 53.49
CA PRO A 129 8.29 -60.34 53.15
C PRO A 129 8.12 -60.48 51.62
N SER A 130 7.45 -61.56 51.23
CA SER A 130 6.90 -61.78 49.90
C SER A 130 5.48 -61.21 49.85
N LEU A 131 5.21 -60.34 48.88
CA LEU A 131 3.87 -59.76 48.65
C LEU A 131 3.09 -60.53 47.57
N SER A 132 3.47 -61.78 47.26
CA SER A 132 2.93 -62.52 46.12
C SER A 132 1.42 -62.77 46.24
N ARG A 133 0.93 -63.06 47.45
CA ARG A 133 -0.49 -63.26 47.74
C ARG A 133 -1.30 -61.97 47.58
N GLU A 134 -0.72 -60.83 47.97
CA GLU A 134 -1.30 -59.49 47.81
C GLU A 134 -1.35 -59.09 46.33
N TRP A 135 -0.28 -59.35 45.57
CA TRP A 135 -0.24 -59.12 44.13
C TRP A 135 -1.27 -59.98 43.37
N SER A 136 -1.38 -61.27 43.67
CA SER A 136 -2.38 -62.16 43.02
C SER A 136 -3.83 -61.81 43.38
N ARG A 137 -4.07 -61.06 44.46
CA ARG A 137 -5.39 -60.51 44.81
C ARG A 137 -5.68 -59.18 44.09
N LEU A 138 -4.65 -58.43 43.72
CA LEU A 138 -4.78 -57.17 42.97
C LEU A 138 -4.93 -57.42 41.46
N ASP A 139 -4.21 -58.41 40.93
CA ASP A 139 -4.16 -58.75 39.51
C ASP A 139 -4.36 -60.28 39.31
N PRO A 140 -5.61 -60.78 39.33
CA PRO A 140 -5.90 -62.20 39.10
C PRO A 140 -5.58 -62.67 37.67
N TYR A 141 -5.71 -61.76 36.69
CA TYR A 141 -5.57 -62.05 35.26
C TYR A 141 -4.15 -61.81 34.70
N TRP A 142 -3.18 -61.48 35.57
CA TRP A 142 -1.79 -61.18 35.20
C TRP A 142 -1.66 -60.04 34.17
N MET A 143 -2.60 -59.10 34.17
CA MET A 143 -2.60 -57.92 33.28
C MET A 143 -1.29 -57.11 33.38
N ARG A 144 -0.56 -57.17 34.50
CA ARG A 144 0.78 -56.55 34.66
C ARG A 144 1.86 -57.13 33.73
N ALA A 145 1.64 -58.34 33.20
CA ALA A 145 2.52 -58.98 32.22
C ALA A 145 1.87 -58.97 30.82
N VAL A 146 0.57 -59.22 30.74
CA VAL A 146 -0.17 -59.24 29.47
C VAL A 146 -0.20 -57.86 28.79
N LEU A 147 -0.43 -56.76 29.53
CA LEU A 147 -0.53 -55.43 28.95
C LEU A 147 0.81 -54.92 28.38
N PRO A 148 1.98 -55.03 29.07
CA PRO A 148 3.26 -54.71 28.45
C PRO A 148 3.60 -55.62 27.27
N ALA A 149 3.29 -56.91 27.33
CA ALA A 149 3.51 -57.83 26.22
C ALA A 149 2.65 -57.47 24.99
N LEU A 150 1.38 -57.09 25.20
CA LEU A 150 0.48 -56.60 24.16
C LEU A 150 0.98 -55.28 23.54
N LEU A 151 1.52 -54.36 24.35
CA LEU A 151 2.11 -53.11 23.85
C LEU A 151 3.36 -53.35 23.01
N VAL A 152 4.23 -54.28 23.42
CA VAL A 152 5.40 -54.68 22.61
C VAL A 152 4.94 -55.34 21.30
N LEU A 153 3.96 -56.25 21.36
CA LEU A 153 3.40 -56.92 20.18
C LEU A 153 2.78 -55.92 19.19
N MET A 154 1.97 -54.96 19.68
CA MET A 154 1.35 -53.93 18.84
C MET A 154 2.37 -52.91 18.33
N GLY A 155 3.43 -52.62 19.09
CA GLY A 155 4.56 -51.81 18.62
C GLY A 155 5.31 -52.47 17.47
N VAL A 156 5.59 -53.78 17.58
CA VAL A 156 6.20 -54.57 16.49
C VAL A 156 5.28 -54.65 15.27
N PHE A 157 3.97 -54.86 15.47
CA PHE A 157 2.97 -54.84 14.39
C PHE A 157 2.83 -53.47 13.70
N ALA A 158 3.07 -52.37 14.42
CA ALA A 158 3.08 -51.02 13.86
C ALA A 158 4.37 -50.66 13.11
N GLY A 159 5.47 -51.40 13.33
CA GLY A 159 6.75 -51.21 12.65
C GLY A 159 7.28 -49.77 12.77
N THR A 160 7.68 -49.19 11.64
CA THR A 160 8.14 -47.80 11.53
C THR A 160 7.06 -46.78 11.91
N ASP A 161 5.78 -47.10 11.71
CA ASP A 161 4.67 -46.17 11.93
C ASP A 161 4.29 -46.03 13.40
N ALA A 162 4.85 -46.84 14.30
CA ALA A 162 4.48 -46.89 15.72
C ALA A 162 4.48 -45.50 16.37
N SER A 163 5.47 -44.65 16.04
CA SER A 163 5.56 -43.26 16.48
C SER A 163 4.48 -42.37 15.84
N ALA A 164 4.26 -42.48 14.53
CA ALA A 164 3.29 -41.68 13.78
C ALA A 164 1.83 -42.01 14.11
N ARG A 165 1.52 -43.28 14.42
CA ARG A 165 0.21 -43.73 14.94
C ARG A 165 -0.02 -43.18 16.35
N LEU A 166 0.96 -43.32 17.24
CA LEU A 166 0.86 -42.79 18.60
C LEU A 166 0.72 -41.25 18.62
N HIS A 167 1.44 -40.55 17.74
CA HIS A 167 1.32 -39.10 17.61
C HIS A 167 -0.10 -38.69 17.16
N ARG A 168 -0.64 -39.29 16.10
CA ARG A 168 -2.00 -39.01 15.62
C ARG A 168 -3.09 -39.41 16.62
N ALA A 169 -2.87 -40.45 17.42
CA ALA A 169 -3.79 -40.84 18.50
C ALA A 169 -3.81 -39.87 19.68
N LEU A 170 -2.69 -39.22 20.01
CA LEU A 170 -2.62 -38.22 21.10
C LEU A 170 -2.96 -36.80 20.61
N PHE A 171 -2.68 -36.51 19.34
CA PHE A 171 -2.94 -35.24 18.66
C PHE A 171 -3.76 -35.46 17.37
N PRO A 172 -5.02 -35.93 17.49
CA PRO A 172 -5.96 -35.98 16.36
C PRO A 172 -6.38 -34.56 15.95
N ASP A 173 -7.06 -34.45 14.80
CA ASP A 173 -7.67 -33.20 14.39
C ASP A 173 -8.93 -32.88 15.21
N TYR A 174 -8.75 -32.16 16.32
CA TYR A 174 -9.84 -31.64 17.14
C TYR A 174 -10.76 -30.66 16.38
N GLY A 175 -10.31 -30.07 15.27
CA GLY A 175 -11.12 -29.19 14.41
C GLY A 175 -12.21 -29.93 13.62
N ALA A 176 -12.06 -31.22 13.37
CA ALA A 176 -13.10 -32.03 12.73
C ALA A 176 -14.40 -32.13 13.57
N LEU A 177 -14.32 -31.91 14.89
CA LEU A 177 -15.49 -31.79 15.76
C LEU A 177 -16.37 -30.57 15.45
N VAL A 178 -15.86 -29.60 14.68
CA VAL A 178 -16.56 -28.39 14.23
C VAL A 178 -16.55 -28.23 12.70
N GLY A 179 -16.23 -29.31 11.97
CA GLY A 179 -16.20 -29.35 10.50
C GLY A 179 -14.99 -28.67 9.85
N ALA A 180 -13.90 -28.42 10.59
CA ALA A 180 -12.71 -27.75 10.05
C ALA A 180 -11.88 -28.62 9.09
N ASP A 181 -12.12 -29.92 9.04
CA ASP A 181 -11.50 -30.86 8.08
C ASP A 181 -12.15 -30.80 6.68
N GLY A 182 -13.41 -30.36 6.58
CA GLY A 182 -14.08 -30.04 5.31
C GLY A 182 -13.86 -28.61 4.80
N MET A 183 -12.98 -27.83 5.44
CA MET A 183 -12.78 -26.41 5.13
C MET A 183 -12.06 -26.21 3.78
N VAL A 184 -12.80 -25.81 2.75
CA VAL A 184 -12.21 -25.34 1.48
C VAL A 184 -11.68 -23.92 1.67
N VAL A 185 -10.45 -23.68 1.20
CA VAL A 185 -9.84 -22.34 1.13
C VAL A 185 -9.58 -22.02 -0.33
N GLU A 186 -10.36 -21.10 -0.88
CA GLU A 186 -10.07 -20.48 -2.16
C GLU A 186 -9.03 -19.39 -1.91
N ALA A 187 -7.95 -19.39 -2.69
CA ALA A 187 -6.95 -18.34 -2.60
C ALA A 187 -6.44 -18.00 -4.00
N TRP A 188 -6.29 -16.70 -4.26
CA TRP A 188 -5.72 -16.19 -5.50
C TRP A 188 -4.84 -14.98 -5.24
N ILE A 189 -3.89 -14.78 -6.14
CA ILE A 189 -2.97 -13.66 -6.13
C ILE A 189 -3.29 -12.77 -7.32
N THR A 190 -3.55 -11.50 -7.06
CA THR A 190 -3.67 -10.47 -8.08
C THR A 190 -2.33 -9.73 -8.15
N PRO A 191 -1.54 -9.89 -9.24
CA PRO A 191 -0.35 -9.08 -9.49
C PRO A 191 -0.70 -7.58 -9.57
N PRO A 192 0.26 -6.66 -9.35
CA PRO A 192 0.04 -5.24 -9.59
C PRO A 192 -0.34 -4.96 -11.05
N GLU A 193 -1.19 -3.97 -11.28
CA GLU A 193 -1.75 -3.65 -12.61
C GLU A 193 -0.66 -3.36 -13.66
N HIS A 194 0.45 -2.72 -13.26
CA HIS A 194 1.59 -2.44 -14.13
C HIS A 194 2.24 -3.69 -14.72
N THR A 195 2.13 -4.85 -14.05
CA THR A 195 2.78 -6.08 -14.53
C THR A 195 2.06 -6.72 -15.71
N GLY A 196 0.81 -6.33 -15.99
CA GLY A 196 -0.05 -6.94 -17.00
C GLY A 196 -0.39 -8.43 -16.76
N ARG A 197 0.03 -9.03 -15.64
CA ARG A 197 -0.08 -10.48 -15.40
C ARG A 197 -1.46 -10.86 -14.87
N ALA A 198 -2.02 -11.95 -15.41
CA ALA A 198 -3.31 -12.49 -14.99
C ALA A 198 -3.26 -13.02 -13.53
N PRO A 199 -4.40 -13.01 -12.79
CA PRO A 199 -4.46 -13.56 -11.44
C PRO A 199 -4.10 -15.05 -11.37
N ILE A 200 -3.36 -15.42 -10.32
CA ILE A 200 -2.86 -16.79 -10.09
C ILE A 200 -3.68 -17.44 -8.98
N PHE A 201 -4.43 -18.49 -9.31
CA PHE A 201 -5.17 -19.30 -8.33
C PHE A 201 -4.23 -20.31 -7.64
N LEU A 202 -4.34 -20.42 -6.32
CA LEU A 202 -3.48 -21.25 -5.48
C LEU A 202 -4.20 -22.57 -5.11
N THR A 203 -3.81 -23.67 -5.74
CA THR A 203 -4.23 -25.02 -5.31
C THR A 203 -3.31 -25.57 -4.19
N PRO A 204 -3.74 -26.55 -3.38
CA PRO A 204 -2.91 -27.06 -2.27
C PRO A 204 -1.56 -27.69 -2.70
N GLU A 205 -1.49 -28.22 -3.91
CA GLU A 205 -0.28 -28.83 -4.50
C GLU A 205 0.75 -27.78 -4.93
N LEU A 206 0.33 -26.53 -5.17
CA LEU A 206 1.12 -25.50 -5.82
C LEU A 206 2.08 -24.81 -4.84
N GLN A 207 3.30 -25.35 -4.71
CA GLN A 207 4.31 -24.86 -3.78
C GLN A 207 5.45 -24.10 -4.48
N ASN A 208 5.98 -23.06 -3.83
CA ASN A 208 7.03 -22.16 -4.35
C ASN A 208 6.58 -21.30 -5.54
N VAL A 209 5.40 -20.68 -5.44
CA VAL A 209 4.83 -19.82 -6.49
C VAL A 209 5.61 -18.51 -6.55
N ARG A 210 6.18 -18.18 -7.73
CA ARG A 210 6.85 -16.90 -7.96
C ARG A 210 5.84 -15.79 -8.24
N VAL A 211 5.98 -14.65 -7.58
CA VAL A 211 5.12 -13.46 -7.72
C VAL A 211 5.95 -12.17 -7.80
N PRO A 212 5.45 -11.11 -8.46
CA PRO A 212 6.00 -9.75 -8.32
C PRO A 212 5.84 -9.22 -6.89
N GLU A 213 6.71 -8.30 -6.48
CA GLU A 213 6.51 -7.49 -5.28
C GLU A 213 5.19 -6.68 -5.36
N GLY A 214 4.62 -6.33 -4.21
CA GLY A 214 3.36 -5.57 -4.12
C GLY A 214 2.09 -6.37 -4.40
N SER A 215 2.20 -7.58 -4.97
CA SER A 215 1.07 -8.47 -5.29
C SER A 215 0.10 -8.65 -4.12
N GLU A 216 -1.21 -8.56 -4.37
CA GLU A 216 -2.25 -8.70 -3.36
C GLU A 216 -2.84 -10.11 -3.37
N VAL A 217 -2.68 -10.83 -2.27
CA VAL A 217 -3.27 -12.16 -2.07
C VAL A 217 -4.62 -12.01 -1.40
N THR A 218 -5.66 -12.55 -2.03
CA THR A 218 -6.99 -12.68 -1.44
C THR A 218 -7.26 -14.16 -1.11
N LEU A 219 -7.78 -14.42 0.08
CA LEU A 219 -8.23 -15.74 0.50
C LEU A 219 -9.69 -15.67 0.94
N ARG A 220 -10.54 -16.53 0.40
CA ARG A 220 -11.95 -16.69 0.72
C ARG A 220 -12.23 -18.11 1.21
N THR A 221 -13.08 -18.26 2.22
CA THR A 221 -13.39 -19.57 2.81
C THR A 221 -14.72 -19.55 3.55
N GLU A 222 -15.46 -20.64 3.47
CA GLU A 222 -16.71 -20.83 4.22
C GLU A 222 -16.41 -21.59 5.51
N ALA A 223 -16.66 -20.95 6.67
CA ALA A 223 -16.36 -21.50 7.98
C ALA A 223 -17.32 -20.96 9.04
N HIS A 224 -17.62 -21.77 10.07
CA HIS A 224 -18.51 -21.37 11.17
C HIS A 224 -17.96 -20.23 12.07
N SER A 225 -16.70 -19.86 11.92
CA SER A 225 -16.07 -18.75 12.67
C SER A 225 -14.78 -18.30 11.99
N ALA A 226 -14.43 -17.01 12.15
CA ALA A 226 -13.30 -16.38 11.48
C ALA A 226 -11.96 -17.15 11.66
N PRO A 227 -11.38 -17.69 10.57
CA PRO A 227 -10.04 -18.26 10.59
C PRO A 227 -8.96 -17.18 10.75
N LYS A 228 -7.72 -17.62 10.96
CA LYS A 228 -6.55 -16.74 11.13
C LYS A 228 -5.58 -16.92 9.97
N LEU A 229 -5.27 -15.84 9.26
CA LEU A 229 -4.18 -15.80 8.31
C LEU A 229 -2.87 -15.59 9.08
N VAL A 230 -1.85 -16.39 8.76
CA VAL A 230 -0.51 -16.28 9.32
C VAL A 230 0.47 -16.21 8.17
N LEU A 231 1.10 -15.05 8.01
CA LEU A 231 2.14 -14.78 7.02
C LEU A 231 3.50 -14.85 7.74
N LYS A 232 4.44 -15.62 7.19
CA LYS A 232 5.80 -15.76 7.70
C LYS A 232 6.80 -15.38 6.60
N GLY A 233 7.17 -14.10 6.55
CA GLY A 233 8.41 -13.64 5.94
C GLY A 233 9.46 -13.39 7.03
N GLU A 234 10.21 -12.29 6.95
CA GLU A 234 11.08 -11.80 8.04
C GLU A 234 10.27 -11.60 9.33
N ALA A 235 9.10 -10.96 9.21
CA ALA A 235 8.17 -10.74 10.31
C ALA A 235 6.96 -11.69 10.23
N THR A 236 6.64 -12.38 11.33
CA THR A 236 5.41 -13.18 11.41
C THR A 236 4.19 -12.29 11.65
N ARG A 237 3.52 -11.90 10.57
CA ARG A 237 2.26 -11.13 10.59
C ARG A 237 1.06 -12.07 10.77
N LYS A 238 0.05 -11.63 11.52
CA LYS A 238 -1.16 -12.41 11.83
C LYS A 238 -2.40 -11.55 11.69
N GLN A 239 -3.36 -11.99 10.89
CA GLN A 239 -4.58 -11.29 10.56
C GLN A 239 -5.78 -12.22 10.80
N LYS A 240 -6.94 -11.67 11.17
CA LYS A 240 -8.20 -12.42 11.17
C LYS A 240 -8.87 -12.20 9.82
N PHE A 241 -9.57 -13.21 9.32
CA PHE A 241 -10.48 -12.99 8.21
C PHE A 241 -11.67 -12.14 8.66
N GLU A 242 -12.17 -11.30 7.78
CA GLU A 242 -13.35 -10.44 7.97
C GLU A 242 -14.60 -11.13 7.38
N PRO A 243 -15.79 -10.91 7.96
CA PRO A 243 -17.02 -11.53 7.46
C PRO A 243 -17.57 -10.79 6.23
N THR A 244 -17.74 -11.52 5.14
CA THR A 244 -18.37 -11.05 3.90
C THR A 244 -19.91 -11.20 4.00
N PRO A 245 -20.74 -10.34 3.37
CA PRO A 245 -22.21 -10.41 3.49
C PRO A 245 -22.85 -11.76 3.14
N ASP A 246 -22.19 -12.57 2.31
CA ASP A 246 -22.62 -13.92 1.91
C ASP A 246 -22.51 -14.96 3.03
N GLY A 247 -21.88 -14.62 4.17
CA GLY A 247 -21.55 -15.56 5.26
C GLY A 247 -20.16 -16.21 5.14
N ALA A 248 -19.48 -16.04 4.00
CA ALA A 248 -18.08 -16.39 3.82
C ALA A 248 -17.14 -15.48 4.64
N PHE A 249 -15.92 -15.95 4.89
CA PHE A 249 -14.84 -15.18 5.50
C PHE A 249 -13.76 -14.88 4.47
N GLU A 250 -13.25 -13.64 4.46
CA GLU A 250 -12.24 -13.19 3.50
C GLU A 250 -11.05 -12.50 4.19
N ALA A 251 -9.84 -12.65 3.65
CA ALA A 251 -8.65 -11.92 4.08
C ALA A 251 -7.83 -11.47 2.88
N ARG A 252 -7.36 -10.22 2.90
CA ARG A 252 -6.46 -9.64 1.89
C ARG A 252 -5.16 -9.19 2.52
N ALA A 253 -4.04 -9.48 1.86
CA ALA A 253 -2.70 -9.08 2.30
C ALA A 253 -1.78 -8.87 1.10
N ARG A 254 -0.96 -7.81 1.13
CA ARG A 254 0.08 -7.55 0.12
C ARG A 254 1.40 -8.23 0.49
N ILE A 255 2.07 -8.76 -0.52
CA ILE A 255 3.32 -9.50 -0.40
C ILE A 255 4.47 -8.62 -0.88
N MET A 256 5.37 -8.28 0.05
CA MET A 256 6.58 -7.47 -0.21
C MET A 256 7.87 -8.30 -0.08
N GLU A 257 7.76 -9.57 0.31
CA GLU A 257 8.87 -10.38 0.81
C GLU A 257 8.59 -11.88 0.59
N ASP A 258 9.62 -12.72 0.60
CA ASP A 258 9.52 -14.18 0.52
C ASP A 258 8.65 -14.71 1.68
N THR A 259 7.43 -15.19 1.39
CA THR A 259 6.39 -15.39 2.41
C THR A 259 5.82 -16.81 2.40
N ARG A 260 5.89 -17.52 3.54
CA ARG A 260 5.00 -18.67 3.77
C ARG A 260 3.65 -18.18 4.28
N LEU A 261 2.64 -18.31 3.41
CA LEU A 261 1.23 -18.09 3.70
C LEU A 261 0.66 -19.34 4.38
N SER A 262 -0.14 -19.17 5.44
CA SER A 262 -0.83 -20.29 6.10
C SER A 262 -2.16 -19.87 6.72
N VAL A 263 -3.20 -20.66 6.49
CA VAL A 263 -4.54 -20.47 7.07
C VAL A 263 -4.70 -21.39 8.26
N ASN A 264 -5.06 -20.84 9.41
CA ASN A 264 -5.21 -21.59 10.66
C ASN A 264 -6.64 -21.49 11.22
N TRP A 265 -7.30 -22.64 11.31
CA TRP A 265 -8.57 -22.83 12.00
C TRP A 265 -8.54 -24.18 12.71
N TRP A 266 -8.39 -24.18 14.05
CA TRP A 266 -8.18 -25.40 14.85
C TRP A 266 -7.01 -26.29 14.36
N GLY A 267 -6.01 -25.70 13.70
CA GLY A 267 -4.95 -26.42 12.97
C GLY A 267 -4.53 -25.66 11.72
N GLU A 268 -3.40 -26.02 11.09
CA GLU A 268 -3.01 -25.50 9.77
C GLU A 268 -3.85 -26.22 8.70
N ARG A 269 -4.58 -25.46 7.86
CA ARG A 269 -5.59 -25.99 6.93
C ARG A 269 -5.14 -25.95 5.48
N ALA A 270 -4.50 -24.85 5.10
CA ALA A 270 -3.81 -24.68 3.83
C ALA A 270 -2.54 -23.87 4.07
N SER A 271 -1.49 -24.14 3.29
CA SER A 271 -0.27 -23.34 3.30
C SER A 271 0.45 -23.36 1.97
N TRP A 272 1.02 -22.22 1.61
CA TRP A 272 1.73 -22.01 0.36
C TRP A 272 3.02 -21.25 0.64
N ARG A 273 4.09 -21.55 -0.09
CA ARG A 273 5.29 -20.71 -0.13
C ARG A 273 5.26 -19.83 -1.38
N LEU A 274 5.29 -18.52 -1.16
CA LEU A 274 5.40 -17.50 -2.19
C LEU A 274 6.86 -17.03 -2.26
N LEU A 275 7.38 -16.92 -3.47
CA LEU A 275 8.72 -16.41 -3.76
C LEU A 275 8.58 -15.05 -4.45
N THR A 276 9.09 -14.00 -3.82
CA THR A 276 8.89 -12.63 -4.31
C THR A 276 10.02 -12.24 -5.26
N SER A 277 9.67 -11.55 -6.33
CA SER A 277 10.61 -11.00 -7.32
C SER A 277 10.53 -9.48 -7.22
N PRO A 278 11.64 -8.80 -6.88
CA PRO A 278 11.69 -7.34 -6.91
C PRO A 278 11.37 -6.78 -8.30
N ASP A 279 11.05 -5.50 -8.31
CA ASP A 279 10.72 -4.67 -9.48
C ASP A 279 11.94 -3.78 -9.75
N GLU A 280 12.58 -3.90 -10.92
CA GLU A 280 13.82 -3.16 -11.23
C GLU A 280 13.49 -1.83 -11.95
N ALA A 281 14.19 -0.75 -11.59
CA ALA A 281 13.93 0.57 -12.20
C ALA A 281 14.36 0.59 -13.68
N PRO A 282 13.60 1.26 -14.57
CA PRO A 282 13.84 1.24 -16.01
C PRO A 282 15.21 1.80 -16.39
N GLU A 283 15.79 1.26 -17.47
CA GLU A 283 16.93 1.88 -18.14
C GLU A 283 16.48 2.77 -19.30
N ALA A 284 17.09 3.95 -19.42
CA ALA A 284 16.96 4.85 -20.56
C ALA A 284 18.35 5.31 -21.02
N ARG A 285 18.64 5.21 -22.33
CA ARG A 285 19.96 5.50 -22.90
C ARG A 285 19.82 6.27 -24.22
N PHE A 286 20.74 7.20 -24.47
CA PHE A 286 20.91 7.79 -25.80
C PHE A 286 21.74 6.83 -26.65
N VAL A 287 21.23 6.39 -27.81
CA VAL A 287 21.96 5.51 -28.75
C VAL A 287 22.99 6.31 -29.55
N LYS A 288 22.69 7.58 -29.79
CA LYS A 288 23.58 8.59 -30.38
C LYS A 288 23.40 9.89 -29.62
N ALA A 289 24.40 10.76 -29.64
CA ALA A 289 24.24 12.13 -29.16
C ALA A 289 23.09 12.81 -29.94
N PRO A 290 22.25 13.65 -29.30
CA PRO A 290 21.24 14.43 -30.01
C PRO A 290 21.87 15.35 -31.06
N GLU A 291 21.28 15.38 -32.25
CA GLU A 291 21.77 16.17 -33.39
C GLU A 291 20.71 17.18 -33.88
N MET A 292 21.16 18.22 -34.58
CA MET A 292 20.26 19.14 -35.28
C MET A 292 19.85 18.50 -36.61
N GLY A 293 18.62 17.99 -36.66
CA GLY A 293 18.03 17.41 -37.85
C GLY A 293 17.58 18.45 -38.88
N ARG A 294 16.76 18.02 -39.84
CA ARG A 294 16.22 18.92 -40.87
C ARG A 294 15.17 19.87 -40.27
N GLN A 295 15.11 21.10 -40.79
CA GLN A 295 14.15 22.13 -40.39
C GLN A 295 14.20 22.46 -38.89
N ASP A 296 15.41 22.59 -38.34
CA ASP A 296 15.70 23.03 -36.96
C ASP A 296 15.12 22.12 -35.85
N ARG A 297 14.65 20.91 -36.19
CA ARG A 297 14.19 19.90 -35.23
C ARG A 297 15.38 19.20 -34.57
N THR A 298 15.30 18.95 -33.27
CA THR A 298 16.26 18.10 -32.56
C THR A 298 15.93 16.64 -32.84
N GLU A 299 16.89 15.88 -33.38
CA GLU A 299 16.77 14.45 -33.60
C GLU A 299 17.42 13.68 -32.45
N ILE A 300 16.69 12.73 -31.87
CA ILE A 300 17.09 11.99 -30.67
C ILE A 300 16.92 10.49 -30.94
N SER A 301 18.03 9.76 -31.04
CA SER A 301 18.04 8.30 -31.05
C SER A 301 18.11 7.79 -29.61
N TRP A 302 17.07 7.09 -29.15
CA TRP A 302 16.95 6.61 -27.77
C TRP A 302 16.64 5.12 -27.72
N SER A 303 17.06 4.48 -26.62
CA SER A 303 16.66 3.11 -26.28
C SER A 303 16.25 3.01 -24.82
N ILE A 304 15.28 2.13 -24.55
CA ILE A 304 14.74 1.84 -23.22
C ILE A 304 14.64 0.33 -22.98
N SER A 305 14.75 -0.07 -21.71
CA SER A 305 14.57 -1.45 -21.26
C SER A 305 13.99 -1.50 -19.85
N ASP A 306 13.03 -2.40 -19.62
CA ASP A 306 12.29 -2.58 -18.37
C ASP A 306 11.66 -4.00 -18.34
N ASP A 307 11.46 -4.63 -17.17
CA ASP A 307 10.92 -6.00 -17.10
C ASP A 307 9.39 -6.10 -17.08
N TYR A 308 8.68 -4.98 -16.90
CA TYR A 308 7.21 -4.90 -16.96
C TYR A 308 6.66 -3.91 -18.00
N GLY A 309 7.38 -2.83 -18.30
CA GLY A 309 7.12 -1.90 -19.40
C GLY A 309 7.19 -0.42 -18.99
N VAL A 310 7.87 0.39 -19.81
CA VAL A 310 8.00 1.84 -19.59
C VAL A 310 6.69 2.55 -19.93
N SER A 311 6.05 3.17 -18.93
CA SER A 311 4.77 3.87 -19.10
C SER A 311 4.91 5.26 -19.74
N ALA A 312 6.01 5.96 -19.48
CA ALA A 312 6.31 7.28 -20.01
C ALA A 312 7.81 7.49 -20.24
N LEU A 313 8.16 8.28 -21.26
CA LEU A 313 9.52 8.73 -21.53
C LEU A 313 9.52 10.26 -21.71
N GLU A 314 10.39 10.94 -20.99
CA GLU A 314 10.54 12.40 -21.04
C GLU A 314 12.00 12.79 -21.31
N LEU A 315 12.18 13.86 -22.08
CA LEU A 315 13.45 14.55 -22.20
C LEU A 315 13.50 15.63 -21.10
N ARG A 316 14.26 15.36 -20.05
CA ARG A 316 14.60 16.36 -19.04
C ARG A 316 15.72 17.25 -19.55
N ILE A 317 15.44 18.54 -19.60
CA ILE A 317 16.36 19.59 -20.06
C ILE A 317 16.78 20.41 -18.83
N THR A 318 18.06 20.74 -18.71
CA THR A 318 18.60 21.65 -17.68
C THR A 318 19.65 22.57 -18.28
N LEU A 319 19.75 23.83 -17.85
CA LEU A 319 20.81 24.73 -18.31
C LEU A 319 22.21 24.22 -17.92
N GLN A 320 23.16 24.20 -18.86
CA GLN A 320 24.54 23.77 -18.60
C GLN A 320 25.25 24.72 -17.61
N THR A 321 24.89 26.01 -17.64
CA THR A 321 25.21 27.00 -16.60
C THR A 321 23.89 27.39 -15.91
N PRO A 322 23.57 26.83 -14.72
CA PRO A 322 22.29 27.10 -14.07
C PRO A 322 22.10 28.57 -13.69
N ASN A 323 20.85 29.04 -13.72
CA ASN A 323 20.52 30.38 -13.23
C ASN A 323 20.70 30.41 -11.69
N PRO A 324 21.49 31.32 -11.11
CA PRO A 324 21.71 31.36 -9.65
C PRO A 324 20.43 31.63 -8.83
N ALA A 325 19.37 32.15 -9.45
CA ALA A 325 18.06 32.29 -8.81
C ALA A 325 17.24 30.98 -8.76
N ALA A 326 17.55 29.99 -9.62
CA ALA A 326 16.93 28.67 -9.61
C ALA A 326 17.90 27.59 -10.14
N PRO A 327 18.90 27.18 -9.34
CA PRO A 327 20.00 26.32 -9.81
C PRO A 327 19.59 24.88 -10.13
N ASN A 328 18.39 24.45 -9.70
CA ASN A 328 17.84 23.12 -9.95
C ASN A 328 16.72 23.14 -11.02
N GLU A 329 16.53 24.26 -11.72
CA GLU A 329 15.46 24.40 -12.71
C GLU A 329 15.63 23.42 -13.87
N ALA A 330 14.58 22.66 -14.15
CA ALA A 330 14.50 21.72 -15.26
C ALA A 330 13.23 22.00 -16.09
N ASP A 331 13.27 21.59 -17.36
CA ASP A 331 12.10 21.47 -18.22
C ASP A 331 11.92 20.00 -18.63
N HIS A 332 10.69 19.60 -18.96
CA HIS A 332 10.31 18.21 -19.21
C HIS A 332 9.47 18.14 -20.49
N VAL A 333 10.05 17.59 -21.55
CA VAL A 333 9.38 17.46 -22.87
C VAL A 333 9.07 15.98 -23.12
N ALA A 334 7.80 15.62 -23.24
CA ALA A 334 7.39 14.24 -23.50
C ALA A 334 7.97 13.70 -24.82
N VAL A 335 8.54 12.50 -24.76
CA VAL A 335 9.03 11.74 -25.92
C VAL A 335 7.96 10.68 -26.24
N PRO A 336 7.30 10.73 -27.42
CA PRO A 336 6.25 9.77 -27.75
C PRO A 336 6.81 8.35 -27.87
N LEU A 337 6.21 7.42 -27.12
CA LEU A 337 6.57 5.99 -27.17
C LEU A 337 5.79 5.24 -28.25
N SER A 338 6.49 4.41 -29.00
CA SER A 338 5.95 3.55 -30.07
C SER A 338 5.28 2.28 -29.50
N GLY A 339 4.20 2.46 -28.73
CA GLY A 339 3.41 1.37 -28.15
C GLY A 339 2.87 1.69 -26.75
N ALA A 340 2.02 0.81 -26.21
CA ALA A 340 1.59 0.88 -24.82
C ALA A 340 2.52 0.02 -23.94
N ALA A 341 3.22 0.66 -23.00
CA ALA A 341 4.14 0.03 -22.06
C ALA A 341 5.15 -0.97 -22.67
N PRO A 342 6.01 -0.57 -23.63
CA PRO A 342 7.04 -1.44 -24.16
C PRO A 342 8.08 -1.82 -23.10
N THR A 343 8.39 -3.12 -22.98
CA THR A 343 9.50 -3.64 -22.14
C THR A 343 10.87 -3.40 -22.76
N SER A 344 10.96 -3.26 -24.08
CA SER A 344 12.12 -2.64 -24.73
C SER A 344 11.73 -2.02 -26.06
N ALA A 345 12.32 -0.87 -26.36
CA ALA A 345 12.16 -0.16 -27.62
C ALA A 345 13.41 0.66 -27.95
N GLU A 346 13.69 0.82 -29.23
CA GLU A 346 14.69 1.74 -29.78
C GLU A 346 14.03 2.49 -30.95
N ASP A 347 14.09 3.82 -30.94
CA ASP A 347 13.42 4.66 -31.94
C ASP A 347 14.17 6.00 -32.13
N ILE A 348 13.79 6.75 -33.17
CA ILE A 348 14.35 8.07 -33.49
C ILE A 348 13.23 9.11 -33.48
N THR A 349 13.21 9.96 -32.46
CA THR A 349 12.22 11.03 -32.33
C THR A 349 12.79 12.36 -32.80
N GLN A 350 12.07 13.07 -33.67
CA GLN A 350 12.36 14.45 -34.06
C GLN A 350 11.44 15.43 -33.32
N LEU A 351 11.96 16.14 -32.31
CA LEU A 351 11.23 17.15 -31.53
C LEU A 351 11.48 18.56 -32.07
N ASP A 352 10.44 19.41 -32.13
CA ASP A 352 10.62 20.85 -32.34
C ASP A 352 10.90 21.54 -31.00
N LEU A 353 12.16 21.84 -30.74
CA LEU A 353 12.61 22.58 -29.56
C LEU A 353 12.90 24.06 -29.88
N THR A 354 12.60 24.56 -31.09
CA THR A 354 12.90 25.95 -31.50
C THR A 354 12.09 26.99 -30.73
N ARG A 355 10.89 26.61 -30.26
CA ARG A 355 10.03 27.42 -29.38
C ARG A 355 10.41 27.29 -27.90
N HIS A 356 11.26 26.34 -27.50
CA HIS A 356 11.60 26.08 -26.10
C HIS A 356 12.18 27.34 -25.41
N ARG A 357 11.90 27.52 -24.11
CA ARG A 357 12.32 28.73 -23.37
C ARG A 357 13.83 28.97 -23.43
N TRP A 358 14.64 27.91 -23.41
CA TRP A 358 16.10 27.96 -23.53
C TRP A 358 16.64 27.74 -24.96
N ALA A 359 15.82 27.90 -26.00
CA ALA A 359 16.28 27.87 -27.40
C ALA A 359 17.52 28.77 -27.60
N GLY A 360 18.55 28.25 -28.25
CA GLY A 360 19.83 28.96 -28.46
C GLY A 360 20.81 28.91 -27.28
N MET A 361 20.46 28.30 -26.14
CA MET A 361 21.36 28.14 -25.00
C MET A 361 21.99 26.73 -24.96
N PRO A 362 23.19 26.59 -24.37
CA PRO A 362 23.73 25.27 -24.01
C PRO A 362 22.95 24.68 -22.84
N VAL A 363 22.52 23.44 -23.01
CA VAL A 363 21.77 22.64 -22.02
C VAL A 363 22.42 21.29 -21.86
N THR A 364 22.24 20.69 -20.69
CA THR A 364 22.47 19.27 -20.46
C THR A 364 21.13 18.55 -20.58
N LEU A 365 21.09 17.50 -21.40
CA LEU A 365 19.92 16.66 -21.68
C LEU A 365 20.04 15.32 -20.95
N ARG A 366 18.91 14.82 -20.42
CA ARG A 366 18.76 13.45 -19.89
C ARG A 366 17.42 12.88 -20.31
N LEU A 367 17.37 11.60 -20.66
CA LEU A 367 16.12 10.86 -20.76
C LEU A 367 15.67 10.45 -19.35
N VAL A 368 14.37 10.52 -19.11
CA VAL A 368 13.69 10.03 -17.90
C VAL A 368 12.67 9.00 -18.36
N ALA A 369 12.94 7.72 -18.12
CA ALA A 369 11.93 6.68 -18.25
C ALA A 369 11.19 6.52 -16.92
N THR A 370 9.89 6.32 -16.98
CA THR A 370 9.03 5.99 -15.83
C THR A 370 8.29 4.69 -16.16
N ASP A 371 8.40 3.69 -15.29
CA ASP A 371 7.67 2.42 -15.41
C ASP A 371 6.20 2.56 -14.97
N GLY A 372 5.48 1.45 -14.82
CA GLY A 372 4.11 1.44 -14.30
C GLY A 372 3.97 1.36 -12.77
N ALA A 373 5.04 1.09 -12.02
CA ALA A 373 5.08 1.15 -10.56
C ALA A 373 5.33 2.57 -10.04
N GLY A 374 5.93 3.43 -10.87
CA GLY A 374 6.33 4.80 -10.58
C GLY A 374 7.81 4.96 -10.19
N GLN A 375 8.67 3.98 -10.47
CA GLN A 375 10.12 4.21 -10.40
C GLN A 375 10.59 5.02 -11.62
N THR A 376 11.82 5.54 -11.57
CA THR A 376 12.36 6.40 -12.63
C THR A 376 13.81 6.11 -12.97
N GLY A 377 14.06 5.89 -14.26
CA GLY A 377 15.37 5.69 -14.87
C GLY A 377 15.91 6.98 -15.47
N LEU A 378 17.16 7.33 -15.20
CA LEU A 378 17.81 8.53 -15.72
C LEU A 378 19.03 8.19 -16.57
N SER A 379 19.04 8.60 -17.84
CA SER A 379 20.19 8.39 -18.73
C SER A 379 21.45 9.11 -18.26
N GLU A 380 22.60 8.77 -18.84
CA GLU A 380 23.77 9.63 -18.80
C GLU A 380 23.45 11.04 -19.36
N PRO A 381 24.09 12.10 -18.82
CA PRO A 381 23.91 13.46 -19.31
C PRO A 381 24.65 13.69 -20.64
N VAL A 382 23.98 14.36 -21.59
CA VAL A 382 24.58 14.78 -22.86
C VAL A 382 24.42 16.29 -23.02
N ASP A 383 25.53 17.00 -23.20
CA ASP A 383 25.52 18.44 -23.46
C ASP A 383 25.18 18.74 -24.92
N PHE A 384 24.26 19.67 -25.12
CA PHE A 384 23.70 20.03 -26.44
C PHE A 384 23.36 21.53 -26.47
N LYS A 385 23.52 22.19 -27.62
CA LYS A 385 22.98 23.55 -27.80
C LYS A 385 21.58 23.43 -28.41
N LEU A 386 20.54 23.92 -27.72
CA LEU A 386 19.19 23.89 -28.29
C LEU A 386 19.12 24.70 -29.59
N PRO A 387 18.43 24.21 -30.64
CA PRO A 387 18.18 25.00 -31.84
C PRO A 387 17.37 26.25 -31.49
N GLU A 388 17.57 27.32 -32.26
CA GLU A 388 16.82 28.56 -32.15
C GLU A 388 16.34 29.00 -33.51
N LYS A 389 15.08 29.44 -33.60
CA LYS A 389 14.55 29.98 -34.85
C LYS A 389 15.24 31.30 -35.17
N LEU A 390 16.01 31.33 -36.25
CA LEU A 390 16.64 32.54 -36.75
C LEU A 390 15.59 33.47 -37.38
N PHE A 391 15.41 34.65 -36.79
CA PHE A 391 14.56 35.72 -37.33
C PHE A 391 15.44 36.78 -37.99
N LEU A 392 15.25 37.00 -39.29
CA LEU A 392 15.96 38.01 -40.08
C LEU A 392 15.33 39.39 -39.90
N ASP A 393 14.01 39.46 -39.76
CA ASP A 393 13.31 40.73 -39.58
C ASP A 393 13.58 41.33 -38.17
N PRO A 394 13.87 42.65 -38.06
CA PRO A 394 14.17 43.29 -36.77
C PRO A 394 13.00 43.25 -35.77
N ILE A 395 11.76 43.36 -36.24
CA ILE A 395 10.56 43.32 -35.40
C ILE A 395 10.35 41.89 -34.87
N ALA A 396 10.52 40.89 -35.74
CA ALA A 396 10.46 39.49 -35.36
C ALA A 396 11.52 39.14 -34.29
N ARG A 397 12.75 39.63 -34.47
CA ARG A 397 13.85 39.46 -33.50
C ARG A 397 13.53 40.11 -32.15
N VAL A 398 13.02 41.34 -32.12
CA VAL A 398 12.61 42.00 -30.87
C VAL A 398 11.47 41.25 -30.17
N ALA A 399 10.47 40.77 -30.92
CA ALA A 399 9.38 39.98 -30.35
C ALA A 399 9.89 38.67 -29.70
N GLN A 400 10.80 37.95 -30.36
CA GLN A 400 11.45 36.77 -29.78
C GLN A 400 12.36 37.11 -28.59
N GLU A 401 13.11 38.21 -28.61
CA GLU A 401 13.98 38.62 -27.50
C GLU A 401 13.17 38.94 -26.23
N VAL A 402 12.08 39.71 -26.36
CA VAL A 402 11.15 39.99 -25.27
C VAL A 402 10.53 38.69 -24.75
N ARG A 403 10.06 37.83 -25.66
CA ARG A 403 9.45 36.52 -25.33
C ARG A 403 10.38 35.64 -24.49
N VAL A 404 11.62 35.43 -24.94
CA VAL A 404 12.57 34.60 -24.17
C VAL A 404 13.07 35.30 -22.91
N THR A 405 13.07 36.64 -22.84
CA THR A 405 13.37 37.37 -21.60
C THR A 405 12.29 37.07 -20.53
N VAL A 406 11.01 37.01 -20.90
CA VAL A 406 9.92 36.63 -19.97
C VAL A 406 10.02 35.16 -19.56
N LEU A 407 10.14 34.23 -20.52
CA LEU A 407 10.15 32.78 -20.25
C LEU A 407 11.41 32.26 -19.51
N ARG A 408 12.47 33.09 -19.41
CA ARG A 408 13.72 32.73 -18.71
C ARG A 408 13.83 33.29 -17.30
N GLU A 409 12.84 34.04 -16.84
CA GLU A 409 12.78 34.57 -15.48
C GLU A 409 12.29 33.47 -14.50
N PRO A 410 13.12 32.97 -13.57
CA PRO A 410 12.66 31.98 -12.61
C PRO A 410 12.05 32.60 -11.34
N ARG A 411 12.22 33.91 -11.09
CA ARG A 411 11.81 34.55 -9.84
C ARG A 411 10.31 34.81 -9.81
N ASP A 412 9.70 34.59 -8.64
CA ASP A 412 8.34 35.04 -8.34
C ASP A 412 8.23 36.56 -8.24
N TYR A 413 7.01 37.07 -8.43
CA TYR A 413 6.66 38.46 -8.17
C TYR A 413 6.75 38.77 -6.67
N ALA A 414 7.20 39.97 -6.32
CA ALA A 414 7.21 40.43 -4.94
C ALA A 414 5.77 40.68 -4.42
N GLU A 415 5.53 40.47 -3.12
CA GLU A 415 4.21 40.73 -2.54
C GLU A 415 3.79 42.20 -2.70
N LEU A 416 2.63 42.43 -3.34
CA LEU A 416 2.02 43.75 -3.45
C LEU A 416 1.59 44.26 -2.07
N ALA A 417 2.36 45.21 -1.53
CA ALA A 417 2.09 45.85 -0.25
C ALA A 417 0.68 46.45 -0.22
N LYS A 418 -0.18 45.93 0.66
CA LYS A 418 -1.56 46.40 0.80
C LYS A 418 -1.59 47.81 1.37
N ASN A 419 -2.19 48.70 0.60
CA ASN A 419 -2.48 50.06 1.05
C ASN A 419 -3.78 50.05 1.87
N GLU A 420 -3.69 49.76 3.17
CA GLU A 420 -4.84 49.78 4.10
C GLU A 420 -5.48 51.18 4.18
N ASP A 421 -4.71 52.24 3.92
CA ASP A 421 -5.19 53.61 3.85
C ASP A 421 -6.09 53.85 2.62
N ALA A 422 -5.95 53.06 1.56
CA ALA A 422 -6.82 53.11 0.37
C ALA A 422 -8.25 52.61 0.60
N LEU A 423 -8.58 52.12 1.80
CA LEU A 423 -9.95 51.85 2.24
C LEU A 423 -10.63 53.08 2.87
N ARG A 424 -9.91 54.21 3.01
CA ARG A 424 -10.48 55.49 3.46
C ARG A 424 -11.11 56.25 2.30
N GLN A 425 -12.11 57.04 2.63
CA GLN A 425 -12.70 58.00 1.70
C GLN A 425 -11.63 58.99 1.22
N ASP A 426 -11.68 59.34 -0.07
CA ASP A 426 -10.74 60.24 -0.78
C ASP A 426 -9.27 59.77 -0.88
N ALA A 427 -8.94 58.52 -0.53
CA ALA A 427 -7.59 57.97 -0.66
C ALA A 427 -7.28 57.42 -2.08
N LEU A 428 -6.16 57.84 -2.67
CA LEU A 428 -5.69 57.37 -3.98
C LEU A 428 -4.78 56.13 -3.88
N ASN A 429 -5.21 54.99 -4.43
CA ASN A 429 -4.45 53.74 -4.39
C ASN A 429 -3.39 53.61 -5.51
N VAL A 430 -2.38 54.48 -5.45
CA VAL A 430 -1.25 54.45 -6.40
C VAL A 430 -0.42 53.15 -6.30
N THR A 431 -0.35 52.52 -5.13
CA THR A 431 0.45 51.31 -4.88
C THR A 431 -0.13 50.07 -5.55
N ALA A 432 -1.45 49.85 -5.49
CA ALA A 432 -2.09 48.75 -6.23
C ALA A 432 -2.06 48.90 -7.77
N SER A 433 -1.65 50.09 -8.24
CA SER A 433 -1.60 50.46 -9.66
C SER A 433 -0.22 50.24 -10.31
N ASN A 434 0.84 49.98 -9.53
CA ASN A 434 2.21 49.76 -10.03
C ASN A 434 2.67 48.30 -9.84
N ARG A 435 2.02 47.36 -10.51
CA ARG A 435 2.35 45.92 -10.42
C ARG A 435 3.68 45.57 -11.10
N LEU A 436 4.02 46.29 -12.17
CA LEU A 436 5.31 46.15 -12.83
C LEU A 436 6.48 46.48 -11.88
N GLY A 437 6.33 47.42 -10.95
CA GLY A 437 7.32 47.70 -9.91
C GLY A 437 7.55 46.56 -8.90
N THR A 438 6.63 45.61 -8.79
CA THR A 438 6.79 44.35 -8.02
C THR A 438 7.17 43.15 -8.89
N ALA A 439 7.19 43.31 -10.22
CA ALA A 439 7.62 42.25 -11.14
C ALA A 439 9.13 42.01 -11.05
N PRO A 440 9.61 40.79 -11.36
CA PRO A 440 11.04 40.51 -11.42
C PRO A 440 11.81 41.37 -12.45
N PRO A 441 13.12 41.60 -12.26
CA PRO A 441 13.94 42.45 -13.13
C PRO A 441 13.86 42.14 -14.63
N ASP A 442 13.78 40.88 -15.04
CA ASP A 442 13.73 40.54 -16.47
C ASP A 442 12.33 40.80 -17.07
N ILE A 443 11.26 40.72 -16.26
CA ILE A 443 9.92 41.19 -16.67
C ILE A 443 9.88 42.73 -16.79
N GLN A 444 10.50 43.45 -15.85
CA GLN A 444 10.63 44.91 -15.95
C GLN A 444 11.40 45.32 -17.20
N LYS A 445 12.50 44.62 -17.52
CA LYS A 445 13.25 44.76 -18.77
C LYS A 445 12.37 44.49 -20.00
N ALA A 446 11.61 43.39 -20.01
CA ALA A 446 10.73 43.03 -21.11
C ALA A 446 9.64 44.10 -21.38
N ALA A 447 9.01 44.62 -20.32
CA ALA A 447 8.04 45.71 -20.45
C ALA A 447 8.67 47.03 -20.94
N LEU A 448 9.90 47.34 -20.51
CA LEU A 448 10.66 48.49 -20.99
C LEU A 448 11.05 48.36 -22.48
N MET A 449 11.43 47.16 -22.92
CA MET A 449 11.71 46.86 -24.34
C MET A 449 10.46 47.06 -25.20
N LEU A 450 9.29 46.63 -24.72
CA LEU A 450 8.01 46.85 -25.41
C LEU A 450 7.60 48.33 -25.44
N ASP A 451 7.84 49.10 -24.38
CA ASP A 451 7.58 50.54 -24.36
C ASP A 451 8.50 51.29 -25.34
N ALA A 452 9.79 50.95 -25.35
CA ALA A 452 10.77 51.50 -26.30
C ALA A 452 10.41 51.16 -27.76
N MET A 453 10.02 49.91 -28.05
CA MET A 453 9.59 49.48 -29.39
C MET A 453 8.27 50.13 -29.84
N THR A 454 7.37 50.46 -28.91
CA THR A 454 6.09 51.12 -29.21
C THR A 454 6.14 52.65 -29.11
N TYR A 455 7.29 53.24 -28.75
CA TYR A 455 7.46 54.69 -28.64
C TYR A 455 7.21 55.40 -29.98
N LYS A 456 6.14 56.20 -30.03
CA LYS A 456 5.64 56.83 -31.27
C LYS A 456 5.36 55.82 -32.40
N GLY A 457 5.01 54.57 -32.06
CA GLY A 457 4.82 53.46 -32.99
C GLY A 457 3.88 53.78 -34.15
N GLU A 458 2.82 54.56 -33.91
CA GLU A 458 1.87 55.10 -34.92
C GLU A 458 2.53 55.84 -36.10
N ARG A 459 3.77 56.31 -35.96
CA ARG A 459 4.55 56.99 -37.02
C ARG A 459 5.61 56.10 -37.69
N TYR A 460 6.01 55.00 -37.04
CA TYR A 460 7.21 54.23 -37.43
C TYR A 460 6.91 52.76 -37.75
N ILE A 461 5.93 52.14 -37.09
CA ILE A 461 5.44 50.78 -37.36
C ILE A 461 4.31 50.88 -38.39
N ARG A 462 4.49 50.28 -39.57
CA ARG A 462 3.52 50.37 -40.68
C ARG A 462 2.34 49.41 -40.55
N ASP A 463 2.54 48.24 -39.94
CA ASP A 463 1.45 47.30 -39.64
C ASP A 463 0.84 47.64 -38.28
N GLN A 464 -0.38 48.17 -38.30
CA GLN A 464 -1.12 48.48 -37.07
C GLN A 464 -1.34 47.22 -36.20
N GLY A 465 -1.41 46.03 -36.80
CA GLY A 465 -1.48 44.76 -36.07
C GLY A 465 -0.24 44.53 -35.20
N VAL A 466 0.97 44.76 -35.76
CA VAL A 466 2.24 44.65 -35.02
C VAL A 466 2.29 45.61 -33.84
N TYR A 467 1.95 46.89 -34.06
CA TYR A 467 1.91 47.90 -33.00
C TYR A 467 0.93 47.52 -31.89
N LEU A 468 -0.28 47.09 -32.26
CA LEU A 468 -1.30 46.67 -31.29
C LEU A 468 -0.88 45.42 -30.52
N THR A 469 -0.29 44.39 -31.15
CA THR A 469 0.15 43.19 -30.42
C THR A 469 1.26 43.49 -29.41
N PHE A 470 2.22 44.36 -29.73
CA PHE A 470 3.20 44.82 -28.73
C PHE A 470 2.55 45.62 -27.59
N ARG A 471 1.60 46.50 -27.90
CA ARG A 471 0.83 47.25 -26.87
C ARG A 471 0.02 46.31 -25.98
N THR A 472 -0.59 45.26 -26.52
CA THR A 472 -1.30 44.22 -25.77
C THR A 472 -0.34 43.42 -24.90
N ALA A 473 0.80 42.97 -25.42
CA ALA A 473 1.82 42.28 -24.64
C ALA A 473 2.33 43.14 -23.48
N LYS A 474 2.57 44.45 -23.71
CA LYS A 474 2.94 45.38 -22.63
C LYS A 474 1.83 45.50 -21.58
N GLY A 475 0.57 45.65 -22.01
CA GLY A 475 -0.58 45.72 -21.12
C GLY A 475 -0.79 44.46 -20.27
N ILE A 476 -0.38 43.29 -20.75
CA ILE A 476 -0.33 42.05 -19.97
C ILE A 476 0.76 42.14 -18.90
N LEU A 477 2.00 42.50 -19.26
CA LEU A 477 3.11 42.63 -18.29
C LEU A 477 2.87 43.75 -17.25
N ASP A 478 2.23 44.85 -17.64
CA ASP A 478 1.83 45.94 -16.74
C ASP A 478 0.77 45.50 -15.71
N ALA A 479 -0.08 44.55 -16.08
CA ALA A 479 -1.22 44.09 -15.28
C ALA A 479 -0.94 42.80 -14.49
N ALA A 480 0.01 41.97 -14.92
CA ALA A 480 0.35 40.70 -14.30
C ALA A 480 0.82 40.88 -12.83
N ALA A 481 0.42 39.95 -11.98
CA ALA A 481 0.83 39.82 -10.58
C ALA A 481 1.48 38.47 -10.27
N THR A 482 1.59 37.56 -11.25
CA THR A 482 2.27 36.26 -11.15
C THR A 482 3.07 35.96 -12.41
N LYS A 483 3.97 34.98 -12.34
CA LYS A 483 4.71 34.46 -13.50
C LYS A 483 3.75 33.90 -14.57
N ASP A 484 2.79 33.06 -14.17
CA ASP A 484 1.77 32.48 -15.05
C ASP A 484 0.93 33.53 -15.80
N GLU A 485 0.73 34.73 -15.22
CA GLU A 485 0.06 35.85 -15.88
C GLU A 485 0.98 36.55 -16.88
N ALA A 486 2.27 36.70 -16.56
CA ALA A 486 3.27 37.28 -17.46
C ALA A 486 3.54 36.38 -18.68
N GLU A 487 3.62 35.05 -18.49
CA GLU A 487 3.89 34.09 -19.57
C GLU A 487 2.79 34.03 -20.65
N GLN A 488 1.61 34.61 -20.41
CA GLN A 488 0.54 34.74 -21.42
C GLN A 488 0.96 35.58 -22.65
N VAL A 489 2.08 36.31 -22.59
CA VAL A 489 2.67 36.97 -23.77
C VAL A 489 3.34 36.00 -24.74
N ASP A 490 3.68 34.76 -24.34
CA ASP A 490 4.35 33.77 -25.19
C ASP A 490 3.65 33.54 -26.56
N PRO A 491 2.37 33.12 -26.62
CA PRO A 491 1.71 32.85 -27.90
C PRO A 491 1.53 34.11 -28.73
N LEU A 492 1.34 35.27 -28.07
CA LEU A 492 1.18 36.56 -28.74
C LEU A 492 2.48 37.03 -29.41
N LEU A 493 3.60 36.99 -28.69
CA LEU A 493 4.90 37.41 -29.20
C LEU A 493 5.47 36.40 -30.20
N TRP A 494 5.21 35.10 -30.03
CA TRP A 494 5.57 34.08 -31.01
C TRP A 494 4.80 34.24 -32.33
N ALA A 495 3.47 34.41 -32.27
CA ALA A 495 2.65 34.68 -33.44
C ALA A 495 3.03 36.00 -34.12
N LEU A 496 3.40 37.02 -33.32
CA LEU A 496 3.91 38.30 -33.83
C LEU A 496 5.24 38.12 -34.56
N ALA A 497 6.17 37.35 -34.02
CA ALA A 497 7.47 37.09 -34.66
C ALA A 497 7.31 36.36 -35.99
N LEU A 498 6.47 35.32 -36.05
CA LEU A 498 6.14 34.64 -37.30
C LEU A 498 5.45 35.56 -38.31
N ARG A 499 4.51 36.41 -37.87
CA ARG A 499 3.84 37.40 -38.74
C ARG A 499 4.79 38.47 -39.28
N ALA A 500 5.77 38.91 -38.50
CA ALA A 500 6.75 39.89 -38.94
C ALA A 500 7.73 39.29 -39.96
N GLU A 501 8.17 38.04 -39.76
CA GLU A 501 9.10 37.34 -40.66
C GLU A 501 8.45 36.95 -42.00
N TYR A 502 7.24 36.36 -41.98
CA TYR A 502 6.57 35.79 -43.17
C TYR A 502 5.40 36.63 -43.71
N GLY A 503 5.03 37.72 -43.03
CA GLY A 503 3.80 38.49 -43.31
C GLY A 503 2.55 37.82 -42.73
N SER A 504 1.36 38.35 -43.04
CA SER A 504 0.12 37.67 -42.65
C SER A 504 -0.18 36.48 -43.57
N ALA A 505 -0.96 35.51 -43.09
CA ALA A 505 -1.46 34.40 -43.91
C ALA A 505 -2.18 34.87 -45.20
N ALA A 506 -2.81 36.05 -45.18
CA ALA A 506 -3.43 36.66 -46.35
C ALA A 506 -2.42 37.32 -47.32
N ASP A 507 -1.23 37.70 -46.85
CA ASP A 507 -0.14 38.16 -47.71
C ASP A 507 0.55 36.98 -48.38
N ALA A 508 0.89 35.94 -47.59
CA ALA A 508 1.50 34.72 -48.09
C ALA A 508 0.58 33.98 -49.08
N LEU A 509 -0.74 33.91 -48.83
CA LEU A 509 -1.71 33.39 -49.80
C LEU A 509 -1.72 34.21 -51.10
N ARG A 510 -1.68 35.55 -51.02
CA ARG A 510 -1.60 36.40 -52.21
C ARG A 510 -0.29 36.23 -52.99
N ARG A 511 0.84 36.01 -52.31
CA ARG A 511 2.13 35.65 -52.93
C ARG A 511 2.03 34.29 -53.63
N LEU A 512 1.48 33.27 -52.96
CA LEU A 512 1.25 31.94 -53.52
C LEU A 512 0.35 31.96 -54.76
N GLU A 513 -0.77 32.69 -54.72
CA GLU A 513 -1.65 32.85 -55.88
C GLU A 513 -1.01 33.64 -57.03
N ALA A 514 -0.13 34.61 -56.73
CA ALA A 514 0.60 35.36 -57.74
C ALA A 514 1.68 34.48 -58.39
N ALA A 515 2.43 33.71 -57.60
CA ALA A 515 3.42 32.76 -58.09
C ALA A 515 2.77 31.64 -58.93
N ARG A 516 1.63 31.09 -58.49
CA ARG A 516 0.82 30.13 -59.26
C ARG A 516 0.44 30.71 -60.63
N ARG A 517 -0.14 31.91 -60.66
CA ARG A 517 -0.53 32.58 -61.91
C ARG A 517 0.66 32.87 -62.82
N ALA A 518 1.80 33.28 -62.27
CA ALA A 518 3.01 33.53 -63.05
C ALA A 518 3.61 32.24 -63.65
N LEU A 519 3.52 31.11 -62.95
CA LEU A 519 3.90 29.79 -63.46
C LEU A 519 2.91 29.29 -64.54
N GLU A 520 1.61 29.39 -64.27
CA GLU A 520 0.55 29.03 -65.24
C GLU A 520 0.64 29.87 -66.52
N GLN A 521 1.00 31.15 -66.42
CA GLN A 521 1.22 32.00 -67.58
C GLN A 521 2.50 31.62 -68.34
N ALA A 522 3.64 31.42 -67.66
CA ALA A 522 4.87 30.99 -68.32
C ALA A 522 4.71 29.67 -69.09
N LEU A 523 3.89 28.74 -68.58
CA LEU A 523 3.54 27.48 -69.25
C LEU A 523 2.58 27.65 -70.44
N ARG A 524 1.71 28.68 -70.45
CA ARG A 524 0.83 29.01 -71.57
C ARG A 524 1.55 29.76 -72.69
N ASP A 525 2.41 30.69 -72.31
CA ASP A 525 3.10 31.61 -73.22
C ASP A 525 4.35 30.96 -73.86
N GLY A 526 4.69 29.72 -73.47
CA GLY A 526 5.79 28.95 -74.06
C GLY A 526 7.19 29.42 -73.62
N ALA A 527 7.32 29.89 -72.37
CA ALA A 527 8.56 30.44 -71.84
C ALA A 527 9.72 29.43 -71.81
N SER A 528 10.96 29.93 -71.69
CA SER A 528 12.15 29.08 -71.67
C SER A 528 12.22 28.16 -70.44
N GLU A 529 12.90 27.01 -70.54
CA GLU A 529 13.07 26.09 -69.40
C GLU A 529 13.67 26.78 -68.16
N GLY A 530 14.57 27.74 -68.37
CA GLY A 530 15.17 28.53 -67.28
C GLY A 530 14.14 29.39 -66.55
N GLU A 531 13.24 30.05 -67.27
CA GLU A 531 12.14 30.83 -66.70
C GLU A 531 11.10 29.94 -66.03
N ILE A 532 10.71 28.82 -66.65
CA ILE A 532 9.79 27.85 -66.06
C ILE A 532 10.38 27.29 -64.76
N LYS A 533 11.67 26.96 -64.72
CA LYS A 533 12.36 26.55 -63.50
C LYS A 533 12.32 27.65 -62.43
N GLN A 534 12.62 28.90 -62.78
CA GLN A 534 12.57 30.02 -61.83
C GLN A 534 11.16 30.28 -61.29
N ARG A 535 10.11 30.17 -62.12
CA ARG A 535 8.71 30.27 -61.68
C ARG A 535 8.28 29.10 -60.80
N MET A 536 8.77 27.89 -61.09
CA MET A 536 8.53 26.69 -60.28
C MET A 536 9.20 26.80 -58.91
N GLU A 537 10.41 27.36 -58.84
CA GLU A 537 11.16 27.62 -57.61
C GLU A 537 10.42 28.68 -56.76
N ALA A 538 10.11 29.84 -57.33
CA ALA A 538 9.33 30.89 -56.66
C ALA A 538 7.92 30.45 -56.20
N PHE A 539 7.30 29.48 -56.89
CA PHE A 539 6.04 28.87 -56.46
C PHE A 539 6.22 27.96 -55.24
N ARG A 540 7.29 27.16 -55.17
CA ARG A 540 7.62 26.38 -53.96
C ARG A 540 7.93 27.29 -52.78
N ASP A 541 8.68 28.36 -53.00
CA ASP A 541 9.05 29.30 -51.94
C ASP A 541 7.81 29.99 -51.36
N ALA A 542 6.91 30.50 -52.21
CA ALA A 542 5.65 31.08 -51.77
C ALA A 542 4.69 30.05 -51.12
N ALA A 543 4.76 28.77 -51.51
CA ALA A 543 4.01 27.70 -50.85
C ALA A 543 4.58 27.38 -49.45
N ASN A 544 5.89 27.32 -49.31
CA ASN A 544 6.57 27.14 -48.03
C ASN A 544 6.30 28.33 -47.10
N GLU A 545 6.33 29.56 -47.62
CA GLU A 545 5.99 30.79 -46.88
C GLU A 545 4.53 30.78 -46.42
N TYR A 546 3.59 30.37 -47.26
CA TYR A 546 2.18 30.21 -46.86
C TYR A 546 2.00 29.14 -45.78
N LEU A 547 2.70 27.99 -45.87
CA LEU A 547 2.67 26.96 -44.83
C LEU A 547 3.33 27.41 -43.52
N ALA A 548 4.29 28.34 -43.57
CA ALA A 548 4.94 28.92 -42.39
C ALA A 548 4.11 30.05 -41.74
N ALA A 549 3.40 30.85 -42.54
CA ALA A 549 2.50 31.92 -42.07
C ALA A 549 1.11 31.41 -41.67
N ASN A 550 0.69 30.26 -42.21
CA ASN A 550 -0.52 29.52 -41.86
C ASN A 550 -0.16 28.05 -41.58
N PRO A 551 0.57 27.77 -40.48
CA PRO A 551 0.80 26.40 -40.06
C PRO A 551 -0.56 25.72 -39.80
N PRO A 552 -0.74 24.44 -40.17
CA PRO A 552 -1.96 23.72 -39.84
C PRO A 552 -2.13 23.76 -38.31
N ALA A 553 -3.34 24.10 -37.85
CA ALA A 553 -3.67 23.98 -36.44
C ALA A 553 -3.44 22.52 -36.05
N ALA A 554 -2.44 22.27 -35.20
CA ALA A 554 -2.08 20.92 -34.80
C ALA A 554 -3.32 20.25 -34.16
N ASN A 555 -3.66 19.06 -34.62
CA ASN A 555 -4.89 18.37 -34.23
C ASN A 555 -4.90 18.14 -32.71
N ALA A 556 -5.64 18.98 -31.98
CA ALA A 556 -5.92 18.77 -30.56
C ALA A 556 -6.83 17.55 -30.35
N ASP A 557 -7.61 17.17 -31.37
CA ASP A 557 -8.30 15.89 -31.46
C ASP A 557 -7.33 14.79 -31.90
N GLY A 558 -6.43 14.41 -30.98
CA GLY A 558 -5.37 13.41 -31.21
C GLY A 558 -5.04 12.52 -30.00
N SER A 559 -5.44 12.89 -28.77
CA SER A 559 -5.25 12.08 -27.57
C SER A 559 -6.47 12.13 -26.64
N GLY A 560 -7.19 11.01 -26.56
CA GLY A 560 -8.25 10.82 -25.59
C GLY A 560 -7.70 10.45 -24.20
N SER A 561 -7.14 11.41 -23.47
CA SER A 561 -6.69 11.20 -22.08
C SER A 561 -6.98 12.41 -21.16
N ASP A 562 -7.48 12.11 -19.96
CA ASP A 562 -8.06 13.07 -19.01
C ASP A 562 -6.98 13.82 -18.20
N VAL A 563 -6.40 14.89 -18.79
CA VAL A 563 -5.49 15.81 -18.07
C VAL A 563 -6.28 16.72 -17.13
N ARG A 564 -6.67 16.13 -16.00
CA ARG A 564 -7.58 16.71 -15.01
C ARG A 564 -6.89 17.71 -14.09
N TRP A 565 -6.56 18.90 -14.62
CA TRP A 565 -5.94 19.99 -13.85
C TRP A 565 -6.64 20.24 -12.51
N ALA A 566 -5.88 20.18 -11.43
CA ALA A 566 -6.40 20.04 -10.07
C ALA A 566 -7.11 21.31 -9.58
N ARG A 567 -8.46 21.31 -9.63
CA ARG A 567 -9.30 22.32 -8.97
C ARG A 567 -9.14 22.26 -7.44
N SER A 568 -8.15 22.97 -6.92
CA SER A 568 -8.04 23.26 -5.50
C SER A 568 -9.29 24.05 -5.04
N ARG A 569 -9.90 23.61 -3.95
CA ARG A 569 -11.18 24.17 -3.48
C ARG A 569 -10.92 25.41 -2.62
N ARG A 570 -11.49 26.55 -2.96
CA ARG A 570 -11.77 27.61 -1.97
C ARG A 570 -13.26 27.69 -1.72
N ALA A 571 -13.67 27.34 -0.50
CA ALA A 571 -15.03 27.50 -0.02
C ALA A 571 -15.22 28.89 0.59
N GLY A 572 -16.45 29.40 0.55
CA GLY A 572 -16.90 30.46 1.45
C GLY A 572 -16.86 31.89 0.90
N PHE A 573 -17.93 32.27 0.18
CA PHE A 573 -18.70 33.44 0.63
C PHE A 573 -20.18 33.30 0.22
N ARG A 574 -21.08 33.21 1.20
CA ARG A 574 -22.52 33.49 1.01
C ARG A 574 -22.80 34.88 1.58
N ARG A 575 -23.58 35.70 0.86
CA ARG A 575 -24.45 36.72 1.48
C ARG A 575 -25.76 36.79 0.70
N HIS A 576 -26.85 37.07 1.42
CA HIS A 576 -28.19 37.24 0.88
C HIS A 576 -28.38 38.67 0.36
N ALA A 577 -29.28 38.82 -0.61
CA ALA A 577 -30.26 39.90 -0.64
C ALA A 577 -31.47 39.47 -1.49
N GLU A 578 -32.67 39.51 -0.91
CA GLU A 578 -33.94 39.35 -1.61
C GLU A 578 -34.62 40.73 -1.73
N CYS A 579 -35.36 40.97 -2.81
CA CYS A 579 -36.62 41.72 -2.77
C CYS A 579 -37.41 41.49 -4.07
N ALA A 580 -38.74 41.53 -3.96
CA ALA A 580 -39.67 41.03 -4.98
C ALA A 580 -40.46 42.14 -5.70
N ALA A 581 -40.96 41.84 -6.90
CA ALA A 581 -42.17 42.43 -7.47
C ALA A 581 -42.76 41.59 -8.63
N GLY A 582 -44.07 41.70 -8.83
CA GLY A 582 -44.90 41.15 -9.91
C GLY A 582 -46.38 41.27 -9.51
N PRO A 583 -47.37 40.67 -10.21
CA PRO A 583 -47.43 40.22 -11.61
C PRO A 583 -48.64 40.83 -12.39
N HIS A 584 -48.81 40.52 -13.69
CA HIS A 584 -50.04 40.52 -14.54
C HIS A 584 -49.63 40.69 -16.03
N GLY A 585 -50.31 40.14 -17.06
CA GLY A 585 -51.37 39.12 -17.09
C GLY A 585 -51.97 38.85 -18.50
N ASP A 586 -52.20 37.55 -18.81
CA ASP A 586 -53.26 36.94 -19.66
C ASP A 586 -53.40 37.23 -21.20
N ARG A 587 -53.79 36.16 -21.93
CA ARG A 587 -54.54 36.05 -23.22
C ARG A 587 -53.89 35.66 -24.58
N ARG A 588 -54.03 34.36 -24.88
CA ARG A 588 -54.79 33.74 -26.02
C ARG A 588 -54.45 34.06 -27.50
N ASN A 589 -53.98 33.06 -28.26
CA ASN A 589 -54.79 32.25 -29.23
C ASN A 589 -53.90 31.38 -30.18
N GLY A 590 -54.46 30.30 -30.75
CA GLY A 590 -53.95 29.55 -31.92
C GLY A 590 -54.94 29.62 -33.10
N PRO A 591 -55.11 28.61 -33.99
CA PRO A 591 -54.33 27.36 -34.16
C PRO A 591 -54.09 26.86 -35.64
N GLY A 592 -53.16 25.90 -35.84
CA GLY A 592 -53.12 24.94 -36.97
C GLY A 592 -52.74 25.47 -38.38
N PRO A 593 -52.75 24.62 -39.46
CA PRO A 593 -53.14 23.20 -39.53
C PRO A 593 -52.08 22.24 -40.18
N ALA A 594 -52.49 21.00 -40.50
CA ALA A 594 -51.67 19.78 -40.69
C ALA A 594 -51.27 19.35 -42.13
N ALA A 595 -50.29 18.42 -42.21
CA ALA A 595 -50.11 17.35 -43.23
C ALA A 595 -49.24 16.21 -42.58
N VAL A 596 -49.44 14.88 -42.69
CA VAL A 596 -49.88 13.92 -43.74
C VAL A 596 -48.72 13.49 -44.67
N VAL A 597 -48.29 12.22 -44.81
CA VAL A 597 -48.52 10.92 -44.11
C VAL A 597 -47.54 9.83 -44.64
N ARG A 598 -47.21 8.73 -43.91
CA ARG A 598 -47.52 7.30 -44.28
C ARG A 598 -46.99 6.23 -43.27
N HIS A 599 -47.62 5.04 -43.27
CA HIS A 599 -47.44 3.86 -42.39
C HIS A 599 -46.23 2.94 -42.68
N HIS A 600 -45.75 2.24 -41.64
CA HIS A 600 -45.68 0.75 -41.47
C HIS A 600 -45.10 0.49 -40.04
N GLU A 601 -45.64 -0.24 -39.06
CA GLU A 601 -46.70 -1.28 -38.90
C GLU A 601 -46.19 -2.73 -38.89
N HIS A 602 -45.82 -3.22 -37.69
CA HIS A 602 -45.95 -4.58 -37.13
C HIS A 602 -45.27 -4.62 -35.73
N ALA A 603 -45.63 -5.37 -34.68
CA ALA A 603 -46.90 -5.82 -34.07
C ALA A 603 -46.66 -7.16 -33.30
N ALA A 604 -46.44 -7.11 -31.98
CA ALA A 604 -46.58 -8.21 -30.99
C ALA A 604 -46.33 -7.61 -29.58
N GLU A 605 -47.34 -7.42 -28.72
CA GLU A 605 -47.82 -8.36 -27.69
C GLU A 605 -46.69 -8.90 -26.77
N SER A 606 -46.52 -8.53 -25.49
CA SER A 606 -47.38 -8.21 -24.33
C SER A 606 -47.77 -9.40 -23.44
N ARG A 607 -47.43 -9.32 -22.14
CA ARG A 607 -48.34 -9.62 -21.00
C ARG A 607 -47.72 -9.20 -19.65
N ILE A 608 -48.58 -9.06 -18.65
CA ILE A 608 -48.32 -8.53 -17.29
C ILE A 608 -48.90 -9.54 -16.27
N PRO A 609 -48.32 -9.67 -15.06
CA PRO A 609 -49.06 -9.29 -13.83
C PRO A 609 -48.19 -8.41 -12.92
N ALA A 610 -48.64 -7.23 -12.44
CA ALA A 610 -49.75 -6.97 -11.51
C ALA A 610 -49.42 -7.39 -10.07
N GLY A 611 -49.06 -6.42 -9.21
CA GLY A 611 -48.56 -6.65 -7.84
C GLY A 611 -48.71 -5.46 -6.88
N SER A 612 -49.96 -5.17 -6.48
CA SER A 612 -50.39 -4.43 -5.26
C SER A 612 -49.57 -3.23 -4.70
N VAL A 613 -50.19 -2.04 -4.71
CA VAL A 613 -49.79 -0.86 -3.92
C VAL A 613 -50.14 -1.04 -2.43
N ARG A 614 -49.28 -0.55 -1.52
CA ARG A 614 -49.68 -0.04 -0.19
C ARG A 614 -48.72 1.05 0.33
N LEU A 615 -49.26 2.27 0.47
CA LEU A 615 -48.68 3.33 1.31
C LEU A 615 -49.16 3.15 2.75
N GLY A 616 -48.29 3.41 3.73
CA GLY A 616 -48.62 3.31 5.15
C GLY A 616 -47.97 4.43 5.96
N TRP A 617 -48.71 5.50 6.23
CA TRP A 617 -48.34 6.48 7.25
C TRP A 617 -48.70 5.93 8.64
N HIS A 618 -47.85 6.17 9.64
CA HIS A 618 -48.28 6.15 11.04
C HIS A 618 -47.53 7.20 11.86
N ALA A 619 -48.27 8.12 12.45
CA ALA A 619 -47.80 8.99 13.52
C ALA A 619 -48.16 8.40 14.89
N GLY A 620 -47.37 8.71 15.92
CA GLY A 620 -47.62 8.28 17.30
C GLY A 620 -47.14 9.31 18.32
N HIS A 621 -48.05 9.85 19.14
CA HIS A 621 -47.78 10.87 20.16
C HIS A 621 -47.93 10.31 21.59
N ALA A 622 -46.88 10.46 22.40
CA ALA A 622 -46.93 10.61 23.88
C ALA A 622 -45.61 11.31 24.31
N ARG A 623 -45.56 12.38 25.11
CA ARG A 623 -45.94 12.55 26.54
C ARG A 623 -45.24 11.50 27.44
N SER A 624 -44.56 11.80 28.54
CA SER A 624 -44.12 13.05 29.21
C SER A 624 -42.96 12.67 30.18
N ALA A 625 -42.33 13.50 31.05
CA ALA A 625 -42.62 14.85 31.55
C ALA A 625 -41.35 15.61 32.03
N SER A 626 -41.57 16.82 32.55
CA SER A 626 -40.65 17.78 33.17
C SER A 626 -40.08 17.43 34.56
N ARG A 627 -38.89 17.97 34.93
CA ARG A 627 -38.77 18.82 36.14
C ARG A 627 -37.55 19.74 36.20
N TRP A 628 -37.84 20.96 36.69
CA TRP A 628 -36.98 22.12 36.89
C TRP A 628 -35.95 22.00 38.04
N ARG A 629 -34.83 22.75 37.93
CA ARG A 629 -34.23 23.65 38.95
C ARG A 629 -33.11 24.48 38.28
N THR A 630 -33.29 25.77 37.96
CA THR A 630 -33.17 26.98 38.81
C THR A 630 -31.81 27.20 39.48
N GLY A 631 -31.06 28.20 39.00
CA GLY A 631 -29.86 28.76 39.63
C GLY A 631 -29.37 29.99 38.86
N ARG A 632 -29.53 31.20 39.42
CA ARG A 632 -29.10 32.49 38.84
C ARG A 632 -28.09 33.19 39.79
N PRO A 633 -27.43 34.32 39.40
CA PRO A 633 -26.00 34.47 39.66
C PRO A 633 -25.63 35.60 40.62
N ALA A 634 -24.33 35.68 40.93
CA ALA A 634 -23.66 36.88 41.42
C ALA A 634 -22.20 36.93 40.90
N ALA A 635 -21.46 38.04 40.97
CA ALA A 635 -21.69 39.38 40.38
C ALA A 635 -20.57 40.34 40.81
N ARG A 636 -19.98 41.08 39.85
CA ARG A 636 -19.12 42.28 40.08
C ARG A 636 -17.75 41.97 40.77
N ARG A 637 -16.72 42.83 40.75
CA ARG A 637 -16.52 44.20 40.22
C ARG A 637 -15.01 44.47 39.99
N THR A 638 -14.67 45.52 39.23
CA THR A 638 -13.39 46.31 39.24
C THR A 638 -12.03 45.59 39.10
N GLY A 639 -11.06 46.03 38.28
CA GLY A 639 -11.00 47.16 37.34
C GLY A 639 -9.58 47.78 37.27
N THR A 640 -9.30 48.62 36.26
CA THR A 640 -8.29 49.74 36.22
C THR A 640 -6.80 49.43 36.53
N ASP A 641 -5.79 50.00 35.86
CA ASP A 641 -5.70 50.86 34.65
C ASP A 641 -4.20 50.96 34.24
N ARG A 642 -3.89 51.22 32.94
CA ARG A 642 -2.63 51.86 32.45
C ARG A 642 -1.29 51.14 32.69
N CYS A 643 -0.13 51.61 32.19
CA CYS A 643 0.26 52.13 30.86
C CYS A 643 1.80 52.10 30.74
N HIS A 644 2.32 52.06 29.50
CA HIS A 644 3.71 52.38 29.13
C HIS A 644 4.85 51.51 29.75
N ALA A 645 6.11 51.61 29.30
CA ALA A 645 6.63 51.67 27.93
C ALA A 645 8.16 51.40 27.94
N ALA A 646 8.68 50.95 26.80
CA ALA A 646 10.02 51.25 26.27
C ALA A 646 11.31 50.95 27.08
N SER A 647 12.15 50.10 26.45
CA SER A 647 13.54 50.39 26.05
C SER A 647 14.76 49.97 26.91
N VAL A 648 15.89 49.91 26.19
CA VAL A 648 17.29 49.78 26.62
C VAL A 648 17.69 48.46 27.31
N GLY A 649 18.22 47.53 26.50
CA GLY A 649 19.30 46.64 26.96
C GLY A 649 20.67 47.33 26.77
N ASN A 650 21.70 46.88 27.49
CA ASN A 650 23.08 47.39 27.36
C ASN A 650 24.09 46.20 27.37
N PRO A 651 25.19 46.22 26.59
CA PRO A 651 26.02 45.04 26.37
C PRO A 651 27.32 45.02 27.19
N ALA A 652 27.96 43.85 27.27
CA ALA A 652 29.42 43.71 27.44
C ALA A 652 29.87 42.35 26.89
N GLY A 653 30.81 42.36 25.94
CA GLY A 653 31.44 41.16 25.37
C GLY A 653 32.74 41.56 24.69
N THR A 654 33.87 41.15 25.28
CA THR A 654 35.19 41.75 25.01
C THR A 654 35.98 41.05 23.90
N ALA A 655 36.67 41.88 23.13
CA ALA A 655 37.80 41.56 22.24
C ALA A 655 39.01 42.40 22.72
N PRO A 656 40.26 42.24 22.21
CA PRO A 656 40.68 41.46 21.05
C PRO A 656 41.80 40.44 21.36
N ALA A 657 42.47 39.96 20.31
CA ALA A 657 43.67 39.14 20.38
C ALA A 657 44.95 39.94 20.05
N GLU A 658 46.08 39.44 20.55
CA GLU A 658 47.38 39.38 19.85
C GLU A 658 47.84 37.90 19.87
#